data_AF-A8XNY3-F1
#
_entry.id   AF-A8XNY3-F1
#
_cell.length_a   1.000
_cell.length_b   1.000
_cell.length_c   1.000
_cell.angle_alpha   90.00
_cell.angle_beta   90.00
_cell.angle_gamma   90.00
#
_symmetry.space_group_name_H-M   'P 1'
#
loop_
_entity.id
_entity.type
_entity.pdbx_description
1 polymer ?
#
loop_
_entity_poly.entity_id
_entity_poly.type
_entity_poly.pdbx_seq_one_letter_code
_entity_poly.pdbx_strand_id
1 'polypeptide(L)'
;MRRSSAQLSTARHKTHSPPRRITRSRSRTPWSRIRTSDSQRSDQRGSSTRDNRRSEQSQSARQSRPTTRSTYNSQTQRSMTNIRRSRSRNVRFASPPRQGRIDTGTSRIQFTSNRNRRSQSASRPLSQPRGNTLDLSNRYKQSSRWLALACLHTAYIVDRDTDFEYPDFDTSGYTPKVLATIKELTKPVKVWNVNTMTIPRKTLMPLHENYRGLDHKIDQMVIPDLDPNGKEQALCADPTPTIPNFTGELFLDIQTTSAKSIIEKAHKRINGINTVYDVLDISSRKYLISGDDDSVLKRELEFFADHNSKQAEDTREKAPKKGYLPVRIYKMSENEEEPFDNLQKVVKTSSILIIEDLCDVIGLKRKAFTLRELLKAMPEYKVNVSRQIPEPPEVNMLTVYDKKLEEKSQGWRANAIQHDVSLESFVDYYETSTALSIRALQNVKACPDNAESIIDTLQKELKNASLPLPRKYHIHPDATVIAFGTNIDINPENKYHKLKRQLQNVEKLPKFLRPTKDGDLMDHVPEILAGINTLQVYAKVPGVKTYPHIENGSLESVNVNLGPGNSVWYSVPLEYSAKLQELASEKMSSREKEEFFKQGYWPNEEECISRGIPIQKFIQRPFDTVYVGVGTYHWVVATGFTIQIAWNVASKCFRQLAMVAITHDHYLANKYTSLIPIEPMIWNMVRNKTDIDDKLKRLVKGMLCRSLANCKFEIDYVEKHNIRKVPIQKTHGFAPIERCHKCDVIVFNLLPTDTRPNVYCFQCLKPNNIDVVYQRYSIKKLSDFYDSVHLY
;
A
#
# COMPACT_ATOMS: atom_id res chain seq x y z
N MET A 1 -26.86 42.14 -38.17
CA MET A 1 -28.17 42.85 -38.30
C MET A 1 -29.07 42.46 -37.14
N ARG A 2 -30.02 43.34 -36.73
CA ARG A 2 -31.17 43.13 -35.80
C ARG A 2 -30.84 42.44 -34.44
N ARG A 3 -30.92 43.14 -33.29
CA ARG A 3 -32.14 43.52 -32.50
C ARG A 3 -32.87 42.27 -31.93
N SER A 4 -33.37 42.23 -30.69
CA SER A 4 -33.75 43.33 -29.74
C SER A 4 -33.54 42.87 -28.27
N SER A 5 -32.96 43.68 -27.36
CA SER A 5 -33.61 44.62 -26.40
C SER A 5 -34.20 43.95 -25.13
N ALA A 6 -33.74 44.27 -23.90
CA ALA A 6 -34.13 45.44 -23.06
C ALA A 6 -35.01 44.97 -21.87
N GLN A 7 -35.19 45.63 -20.70
CA GLN A 7 -34.63 46.79 -19.95
C GLN A 7 -35.23 46.70 -18.51
N LEU A 8 -34.95 47.40 -17.40
CA LEU A 8 -34.12 48.51 -16.82
C LEU A 8 -34.06 48.17 -15.27
N SER A 9 -33.32 48.75 -14.31
CA SER A 9 -32.20 49.70 -14.15
C SER A 9 -31.64 49.49 -12.70
N THR A 10 -30.89 50.34 -11.96
CA THR A 10 -30.51 51.77 -12.01
C THR A 10 -29.20 52.03 -11.24
N ALA A 11 -28.71 53.27 -11.24
CA ALA A 11 -27.51 53.77 -10.56
C ALA A 11 -27.82 54.26 -9.10
N ARG A 12 -26.89 54.77 -8.25
CA ARG A 12 -25.74 55.68 -8.47
C ARG A 12 -24.63 55.65 -7.39
N HIS A 13 -23.40 55.97 -7.83
CA HIS A 13 -22.32 56.79 -7.17
C HIS A 13 -21.61 56.27 -5.89
N LYS A 14 -20.26 56.12 -5.88
CA LYS A 14 -19.13 57.10 -5.65
C LYS A 14 -18.90 57.43 -4.15
N THR A 15 -17.70 57.59 -3.55
CA THR A 15 -16.27 57.35 -3.91
C THR A 15 -15.35 57.47 -2.65
N HIS A 16 -14.15 56.84 -2.68
CA HIS A 16 -12.91 57.15 -1.91
C HIS A 16 -12.85 57.18 -0.34
N SER A 17 -12.11 56.20 0.22
CA SER A 17 -10.78 56.29 0.91
C SER A 17 -10.37 57.49 1.82
N PRO A 18 -9.37 57.35 2.75
CA PRO A 18 -8.96 56.21 3.58
C PRO A 18 -8.83 56.56 5.13
N PRO A 19 -7.71 56.41 5.90
CA PRO A 19 -7.77 55.72 7.21
C PRO A 19 -7.30 56.52 8.46
N ARG A 20 -7.43 55.95 9.68
CA ARG A 20 -6.72 56.42 10.90
C ARG A 20 -6.34 55.30 11.88
N ARG A 21 -5.41 55.61 12.80
CA ARG A 21 -4.67 54.70 13.71
C ARG A 21 -4.48 55.36 15.08
N ILE A 22 -4.73 54.66 16.19
CA ILE A 22 -4.46 55.03 17.61
C ILE A 22 -4.92 53.84 18.48
N THR A 23 -4.41 53.46 19.67
CA THR A 23 -3.06 53.27 20.27
C THR A 23 -3.26 53.02 21.78
N ARG A 24 -2.61 51.99 22.37
CA ARG A 24 -2.40 51.77 23.85
C ARG A 24 -3.69 51.51 24.67
N SER A 25 -3.71 50.61 25.66
CA SER A 25 -2.92 50.68 26.92
C SER A 25 -2.60 49.30 27.55
N ARG A 26 -1.96 49.30 28.73
CA ARG A 26 -1.58 48.12 29.54
C ARG A 26 -2.49 48.02 30.79
N SER A 27 -2.69 46.82 31.36
CA SER A 27 -2.04 46.41 32.65
C SER A 27 -2.81 45.37 33.50
N ARG A 28 -2.01 44.62 34.30
CA ARG A 28 -2.25 44.05 35.65
C ARG A 28 -3.39 43.03 35.94
N THR A 29 -2.93 41.87 36.42
CA THR A 29 -3.55 40.89 37.34
C THR A 29 -3.33 41.34 38.82
N PRO A 30 -3.52 40.53 39.90
CA PRO A 30 -4.40 39.36 40.23
C PRO A 30 -5.23 39.54 41.56
N TRP A 31 -5.67 38.43 42.20
CA TRP A 31 -6.26 38.20 43.57
C TRP A 31 -7.82 38.31 43.72
N SER A 32 -8.53 37.64 44.67
CA SER A 32 -8.33 36.34 45.40
C SER A 32 -9.49 35.99 46.40
N ARG A 33 -9.62 34.71 46.84
CA ARG A 33 -10.14 34.24 48.18
C ARG A 33 -11.66 34.45 48.48
N ILE A 34 -12.37 33.82 49.45
CA ILE A 34 -12.26 32.60 50.32
C ILE A 34 -13.66 32.24 50.93
N ARG A 35 -13.91 30.95 51.29
CA ARG A 35 -14.76 30.35 52.39
C ARG A 35 -15.35 28.98 51.94
N THR A 36 -15.09 27.81 52.57
CA THR A 36 -15.52 27.22 53.89
C THR A 36 -17.03 27.00 54.00
N SER A 37 -17.59 25.88 54.51
CA SER A 37 -17.12 24.73 55.35
C SER A 37 -17.93 23.45 55.00
N ASP A 38 -17.51 22.17 55.11
CA ASP A 38 -16.80 21.34 56.12
C ASP A 38 -17.75 20.51 57.04
N SER A 39 -17.30 19.34 57.54
CA SER A 39 -17.98 18.16 58.16
C SER A 39 -18.25 16.98 57.20
N GLN A 40 -17.59 15.80 57.21
CA GLN A 40 -16.95 14.87 58.18
C GLN A 40 -17.80 13.65 58.62
N ARG A 41 -17.39 12.47 58.10
CA ARG A 41 -17.20 11.16 58.81
C ARG A 41 -18.45 10.44 59.38
N SER A 42 -18.44 9.14 59.69
CA SER A 42 -17.35 8.14 59.82
C SER A 42 -17.72 6.71 59.36
N ASP A 43 -16.72 5.86 59.10
CA ASP A 43 -16.84 4.42 58.82
C ASP A 43 -17.25 3.56 60.04
N GLN A 44 -17.78 2.34 59.81
CA GLN A 44 -17.10 1.07 60.22
C GLN A 44 -17.83 -0.26 59.91
N ARG A 45 -17.03 -1.29 59.53
CA ARG A 45 -17.18 -2.76 59.69
C ARG A 45 -18.38 -3.51 59.07
N GLY A 46 -18.17 -4.79 58.70
CA GLY A 46 -19.28 -5.74 58.48
C GLY A 46 -18.96 -7.07 57.75
N SER A 47 -18.40 -8.05 58.49
CA SER A 47 -18.10 -9.45 58.11
C SER A 47 -18.96 -10.20 57.06
N SER A 48 -18.29 -11.13 56.37
CA SER A 48 -18.77 -12.14 55.41
C SER A 48 -19.79 -13.20 55.91
N THR A 49 -20.49 -13.84 54.96
CA THR A 49 -20.92 -15.26 55.00
C THR A 49 -20.89 -15.92 53.61
N ARG A 50 -20.92 -17.28 53.58
CA ARG A 50 -21.13 -18.14 52.38
C ARG A 50 -22.67 -18.38 52.18
N ASP A 51 -23.24 -19.12 51.23
CA ASP A 51 -22.78 -20.35 50.56
C ASP A 51 -23.69 -20.82 49.36
N ASN A 52 -23.19 -21.82 48.61
CA ASN A 52 -23.89 -22.90 47.85
C ASN A 52 -25.10 -22.70 46.86
N ARG A 53 -24.86 -23.16 45.61
CA ARG A 53 -25.61 -24.18 44.80
C ARG A 53 -26.94 -23.92 44.04
N ARG A 54 -26.87 -24.22 42.72
CA ARG A 54 -27.79 -25.04 41.85
C ARG A 54 -29.33 -24.91 41.95
N SER A 55 -29.94 -24.37 40.88
CA SER A 55 -30.91 -25.04 39.96
C SER A 55 -31.25 -24.03 38.83
N GLU A 56 -31.09 -24.36 37.54
CA GLU A 56 -32.03 -25.04 36.62
C GLU A 56 -33.29 -24.25 36.18
N GLN A 57 -33.34 -24.03 34.86
CA GLN A 57 -34.49 -23.86 33.95
C GLN A 57 -35.81 -23.21 34.46
N SER A 58 -36.17 -22.08 33.83
CA SER A 58 -37.42 -21.99 33.07
C SER A 58 -37.42 -20.73 32.16
N GLN A 59 -38.34 -20.70 31.19
CA GLN A 59 -38.49 -19.63 30.21
C GLN A 59 -39.54 -18.60 30.66
N SER A 60 -39.35 -17.32 30.37
CA SER A 60 -40.46 -16.45 29.94
C SER A 60 -39.94 -15.21 29.20
N ALA A 61 -40.80 -14.61 28.38
CA ALA A 61 -40.44 -13.58 27.40
C ALA A 61 -40.22 -12.19 28.04
N ARG A 62 -39.35 -11.38 27.40
CA ARG A 62 -39.48 -9.92 27.47
C ARG A 62 -39.21 -9.21 26.14
N GLN A 63 -40.32 -8.79 25.55
CA GLN A 63 -40.55 -7.62 24.71
C GLN A 63 -39.34 -6.90 24.08
N SER A 64 -39.42 -6.82 22.76
CA SER A 64 -38.66 -5.98 21.84
C SER A 64 -38.49 -4.51 22.26
N ARG A 65 -37.29 -3.97 22.04
CA ARG A 65 -37.05 -2.56 21.72
C ARG A 65 -36.07 -2.45 20.53
N PRO A 66 -36.14 -1.36 19.73
CA PRO A 66 -35.56 -1.36 18.39
C PRO A 66 -34.04 -1.16 18.37
N THR A 67 -33.35 -1.93 17.55
CA THR A 67 -31.93 -1.75 17.24
C THR A 67 -31.75 -0.70 16.14
N THR A 68 -31.37 0.51 16.53
CA THR A 68 -30.90 1.54 15.59
C THR A 68 -29.61 1.07 14.91
N ARG A 69 -29.71 0.69 13.63
CA ARG A 69 -28.63 0.08 12.85
C ARG A 69 -27.57 1.11 12.43
N SER A 70 -26.77 1.56 13.40
CA SER A 70 -25.65 2.48 13.16
C SER A 70 -24.58 1.83 12.28
N THR A 71 -24.36 2.39 11.09
CA THR A 71 -23.44 1.86 10.08
C THR A 71 -21.99 2.27 10.36
N TYR A 72 -21.34 1.57 11.29
CA TYR A 72 -19.90 1.64 11.51
C TYR A 72 -19.18 0.43 10.87
N ASN A 73 -19.00 0.48 9.55
CA ASN A 73 -18.07 -0.39 8.83
C ASN A 73 -16.80 0.40 8.49
N SER A 74 -15.90 0.58 9.46
CA SER A 74 -14.55 1.07 9.20
C SER A 74 -13.73 -0.01 8.47
N GLN A 75 -13.61 0.14 7.15
CA GLN A 75 -12.74 -0.70 6.30
C GLN A 75 -11.26 -0.44 6.61
N THR A 76 -10.78 -1.02 7.70
CA THR A 76 -9.34 -1.06 8.00
C THR A 76 -8.63 -1.90 6.93
N GLN A 77 -7.53 -1.39 6.37
CA GLN A 77 -6.66 -2.17 5.48
C GLN A 77 -6.01 -3.33 6.25
N ARG A 78 -6.71 -4.47 6.30
CA ARG A 78 -6.18 -5.70 6.88
C ARG A 78 -5.27 -6.39 5.87
N SER A 79 -3.96 -6.33 6.13
CA SER A 79 -3.07 -7.43 5.75
C SER A 79 -3.71 -8.74 6.24
N MET A 80 -4.11 -9.62 5.30
CA MET A 80 -5.04 -10.72 5.58
C MET A 80 -4.41 -11.88 6.37
N THR A 81 -4.14 -11.65 7.66
CA THR A 81 -3.44 -12.57 8.56
C THR A 81 -4.35 -13.36 9.51
N ASN A 82 -5.68 -13.14 9.47
CA ASN A 82 -6.64 -13.74 10.41
C ASN A 82 -7.86 -14.41 9.74
N ILE A 83 -7.62 -15.47 8.96
CA ILE A 83 -8.69 -16.43 8.59
C ILE A 83 -8.83 -17.45 9.74
N ARG A 84 -10.05 -17.59 10.29
CA ARG A 84 -10.36 -18.62 11.31
C ARG A 84 -10.20 -20.02 10.71
N ARG A 85 -9.28 -20.82 11.26
CA ARG A 85 -9.11 -22.24 10.89
C ARG A 85 -10.32 -23.06 11.34
N SER A 86 -11.19 -23.47 10.42
CA SER A 86 -12.06 -24.63 10.64
C SER A 86 -11.23 -25.91 10.60
N ARG A 87 -11.45 -26.83 11.55
CA ARG A 87 -10.82 -28.15 11.55
C ARG A 87 -11.62 -29.10 10.66
N SER A 88 -11.13 -29.42 9.46
CA SER A 88 -11.53 -30.66 8.77
C SER A 88 -10.73 -31.84 9.35
N ARG A 89 -11.29 -33.05 9.28
CA ARG A 89 -10.65 -34.28 9.77
C ARG A 89 -9.77 -34.90 8.68
N ASN A 90 -8.70 -35.58 9.09
CA ASN A 90 -7.82 -36.31 8.18
C ASN A 90 -8.57 -37.43 7.46
N VAL A 91 -8.42 -37.49 6.13
CA VAL A 91 -8.66 -38.70 5.33
C VAL A 91 -7.31 -39.16 4.80
N ARG A 92 -6.94 -40.42 5.05
CA ARG A 92 -5.70 -41.00 4.52
C ARG A 92 -5.96 -41.53 3.12
N PHE A 93 -5.21 -41.05 2.13
CA PHE A 93 -5.08 -41.74 0.85
C PHE A 93 -3.86 -42.65 0.91
N ALA A 94 -4.05 -43.94 0.59
CA ALA A 94 -2.96 -44.89 0.44
C ALA A 94 -2.32 -44.73 -0.95
N SER A 95 -1.00 -44.95 -1.04
CA SER A 95 -0.28 -44.98 -2.32
C SER A 95 0.09 -46.42 -2.70
N PRO A 96 0.06 -46.81 -3.99
CA PRO A 96 0.49 -48.14 -4.41
C PRO A 96 2.02 -48.34 -4.28
N PRO A 97 2.50 -49.59 -4.18
CA PRO A 97 3.93 -49.88 -4.12
C PRO A 97 4.62 -49.67 -5.48
N ARG A 98 5.90 -49.26 -5.45
CA ARG A 98 6.80 -49.33 -6.61
C ARG A 98 7.81 -50.47 -6.41
N GLN A 99 8.04 -51.23 -7.48
CA GLN A 99 9.05 -52.30 -7.54
C GLN A 99 10.41 -51.75 -8.03
N GLY A 100 11.46 -52.56 -7.85
CA GLY A 100 12.54 -52.69 -8.84
C GLY A 100 13.68 -51.68 -8.77
N ARG A 101 14.87 -52.15 -8.37
CA ARG A 101 16.16 -51.54 -8.74
C ARG A 101 16.43 -51.71 -10.24
N ILE A 102 17.35 -50.90 -10.77
CA ILE A 102 18.65 -51.41 -11.27
C ILE A 102 19.69 -50.29 -11.11
N ASP A 103 20.90 -50.67 -10.69
CA ASP A 103 22.03 -49.77 -10.51
C ASP A 103 22.93 -49.78 -11.75
N THR A 104 23.39 -48.61 -12.20
CA THR A 104 24.70 -48.45 -12.86
C THR A 104 25.30 -47.11 -12.43
N GLY A 105 26.62 -47.02 -12.33
CA GLY A 105 27.32 -45.80 -11.94
C GLY A 105 28.77 -45.81 -12.40
N THR A 106 29.41 -44.64 -12.40
CA THR A 106 30.83 -44.53 -12.79
C THR A 106 31.53 -43.36 -12.10
N SER A 107 32.79 -43.61 -11.72
CA SER A 107 33.89 -42.65 -11.50
C SER A 107 33.58 -41.26 -10.88
N ARG A 108 33.99 -41.10 -9.61
CA ARG A 108 34.56 -39.81 -9.15
C ARG A 108 35.90 -39.58 -9.86
N ILE A 109 36.24 -38.32 -10.11
CA ILE A 109 37.64 -37.87 -10.20
C ILE A 109 37.81 -36.72 -9.21
N GLN A 110 38.82 -36.83 -8.34
CA GLN A 110 39.31 -35.71 -7.54
C GLN A 110 40.54 -35.14 -8.22
N PHE A 111 40.68 -33.82 -8.25
CA PHE A 111 41.99 -33.18 -8.39
C PHE A 111 42.17 -32.07 -7.35
N THR A 112 43.43 -31.80 -7.05
CA THR A 112 43.87 -31.18 -5.80
C THR A 112 44.00 -29.67 -5.86
N SER A 113 44.09 -29.06 -4.68
CA SER A 113 44.25 -27.62 -4.52
C SER A 113 45.62 -27.11 -4.97
N ASN A 114 45.67 -25.88 -5.45
CA ASN A 114 46.81 -25.02 -5.15
C ASN A 114 46.39 -23.56 -4.90
N ARG A 115 47.30 -22.76 -4.35
CA ARG A 115 46.99 -21.58 -3.52
C ARG A 115 47.49 -20.26 -4.11
N ASN A 116 46.94 -19.17 -3.57
CA ASN A 116 47.52 -17.83 -3.48
C ASN A 116 47.73 -17.00 -4.77
N ARG A 117 46.79 -16.07 -5.02
CA ARG A 117 47.12 -14.63 -5.16
C ARG A 117 45.97 -13.80 -4.54
N ARG A 118 46.27 -13.05 -3.47
CA ARG A 118 45.31 -12.15 -2.81
C ARG A 118 45.52 -10.72 -3.32
N SER A 119 44.58 -10.20 -4.08
CA SER A 119 44.35 -8.75 -4.16
C SER A 119 43.60 -8.30 -2.89
N GLN A 120 44.02 -7.20 -2.27
CA GLN A 120 43.32 -6.62 -1.12
C GLN A 120 42.19 -5.69 -1.61
N SER A 121 40.94 -6.11 -1.45
CA SER A 121 39.76 -5.26 -1.68
C SER A 121 39.01 -5.02 -0.37
N ALA A 122 38.90 -3.76 0.05
CA ALA A 122 38.38 -3.36 1.35
C ALA A 122 36.83 -3.32 1.41
N SER A 123 36.19 -4.49 1.36
CA SER A 123 34.77 -4.65 1.73
C SER A 123 34.51 -6.08 2.22
N ARG A 124 34.54 -6.29 3.54
CA ARG A 124 34.05 -7.54 4.14
C ARG A 124 32.52 -7.57 4.03
N PRO A 125 31.89 -8.64 3.53
CA PRO A 125 30.44 -8.77 3.57
C PRO A 125 29.96 -8.90 5.02
N LEU A 126 28.86 -8.23 5.36
CA LEU A 126 28.13 -8.46 6.61
C LEU A 126 27.27 -9.73 6.46
N SER A 127 27.92 -10.88 6.30
CA SER A 127 27.26 -12.18 6.40
C SER A 127 26.63 -12.31 7.79
N GLN A 128 25.30 -12.44 7.85
CA GLN A 128 24.58 -12.51 9.13
C GLN A 128 25.16 -13.64 10.02
N PRO A 129 25.53 -13.34 11.29
CA PRO A 129 26.05 -14.36 12.19
C PRO A 129 25.05 -15.49 12.45
N ARG A 130 25.55 -16.71 12.64
CA ARG A 130 24.73 -17.87 13.01
C ARG A 130 24.46 -17.86 14.51
N GLY A 131 23.25 -17.49 14.90
CA GLY A 131 22.91 -17.09 16.26
C GLY A 131 23.02 -18.19 17.33
N ASN A 132 23.97 -18.01 18.26
CA ASN A 132 23.82 -18.42 19.65
C ASN A 132 22.99 -17.37 20.42
N THR A 133 22.48 -17.68 21.61
CA THR A 133 21.65 -16.75 22.41
C THR A 133 22.34 -15.42 22.74
N LEU A 134 23.64 -15.46 23.02
CA LEU A 134 24.45 -14.26 23.31
C LEU A 134 24.57 -13.33 22.09
N ASP A 135 24.62 -13.89 20.88
CA ASP A 135 24.67 -13.13 19.62
C ASP A 135 23.33 -12.41 19.35
N LEU A 136 22.20 -13.10 19.58
CA LEU A 136 20.87 -12.50 19.44
C LEU A 136 20.63 -11.33 20.42
N SER A 137 21.08 -11.46 21.68
CA SER A 137 21.06 -10.36 22.67
C SER A 137 21.82 -9.14 22.16
N ASN A 138 22.99 -9.35 21.55
CA ASN A 138 23.81 -8.27 20.99
C ASN A 138 23.17 -7.62 19.75
N ARG A 139 22.52 -8.38 18.86
CA ARG A 139 21.76 -7.82 17.72
C ARG A 139 20.65 -6.87 18.20
N TYR A 140 19.89 -7.24 19.22
CA TYR A 140 18.84 -6.38 19.78
C TYR A 140 19.37 -5.12 20.50
N LYS A 141 20.55 -5.20 21.13
CA LYS A 141 21.24 -4.03 21.70
C LYS A 141 21.74 -3.08 20.62
N GLN A 142 22.34 -3.60 19.55
CA GLN A 142 22.77 -2.81 18.38
C GLN A 142 21.58 -2.13 17.68
N SER A 143 20.44 -2.83 17.53
CA SER A 143 19.17 -2.27 17.04
C SER A 143 18.65 -1.12 17.92
N SER A 144 18.64 -1.31 19.24
CA SER A 144 18.20 -0.27 20.19
C SER A 144 19.12 0.96 20.16
N ARG A 145 20.44 0.76 20.05
CA ARG A 145 21.41 1.84 19.85
C ARG A 145 21.21 2.56 18.52
N TRP A 146 21.00 1.83 17.42
CA TRP A 146 20.73 2.43 16.12
C TRP A 146 19.47 3.31 16.15
N LEU A 147 18.39 2.88 16.81
CA LEU A 147 17.20 3.70 17.03
C LEU A 147 17.57 5.03 17.72
N ALA A 148 18.30 4.99 18.83
CA ALA A 148 18.69 6.19 19.57
C ALA A 148 19.55 7.15 18.73
N LEU A 149 20.46 6.61 17.89
CA LEU A 149 21.27 7.40 16.96
C LEU A 149 20.42 8.02 15.83
N ALA A 150 19.43 7.29 15.29
CA ALA A 150 18.52 7.80 14.27
C ALA A 150 17.52 8.84 14.83
N CYS A 151 17.10 8.66 16.08
CA CYS A 151 16.37 9.65 16.87
C CYS A 151 17.19 10.95 17.04
N LEU A 152 18.45 10.87 17.50
CA LEU A 152 19.36 12.01 17.59
C LEU A 152 19.57 12.69 16.23
N HIS A 153 19.81 11.90 15.18
CA HIS A 153 19.99 12.40 13.82
C HIS A 153 18.76 13.17 13.31
N THR A 154 17.56 12.69 13.62
CA THR A 154 16.33 13.42 13.29
C THR A 154 16.27 14.74 14.03
N ALA A 155 16.47 14.74 15.35
CA ALA A 155 16.44 15.96 16.15
C ALA A 155 17.46 17.00 15.64
N TYR A 156 18.66 16.56 15.23
CA TYR A 156 19.69 17.43 14.64
C TYR A 156 19.27 18.03 13.28
N ILE A 157 18.50 17.31 12.47
CA ILE A 157 17.91 17.88 11.24
C ILE A 157 16.89 18.96 11.61
N VAL A 158 15.97 18.69 12.56
CA VAL A 158 14.90 19.63 12.92
C VAL A 158 15.43 20.90 13.58
N ASP A 159 16.40 20.79 14.49
CA ASP A 159 17.06 21.92 15.18
C ASP A 159 17.89 22.81 14.22
N ARG A 160 18.09 22.37 12.98
CA ARG A 160 18.80 23.11 11.93
C ARG A 160 17.91 23.63 10.80
N ASP A 161 16.65 23.23 10.78
CA ASP A 161 15.67 23.54 9.73
C ASP A 161 14.47 24.24 10.39
N THR A 162 14.58 25.57 10.55
CA THR A 162 13.87 26.38 11.57
C THR A 162 12.35 26.49 11.45
N ASP A 163 11.73 25.69 10.60
CA ASP A 163 10.35 25.84 10.15
C ASP A 163 9.33 24.99 10.96
N PHE A 164 9.77 24.13 11.88
CA PHE A 164 8.90 23.15 12.57
C PHE A 164 8.25 23.66 13.88
N GLU A 165 7.09 23.09 14.24
CA GLU A 165 6.24 23.55 15.36
C GLU A 165 6.68 23.09 16.76
N TYR A 166 7.97 23.22 17.08
CA TYR A 166 8.52 22.83 18.39
C TYR A 166 9.25 24.02 19.03
N PRO A 167 8.68 24.66 20.08
CA PRO A 167 9.23 25.89 20.65
C PRO A 167 10.50 25.69 21.49
N ASP A 168 10.86 24.45 21.80
CA ASP A 168 11.98 24.08 22.67
C ASP A 168 13.30 23.83 21.91
N PHE A 169 13.33 24.05 20.58
CA PHE A 169 14.58 24.07 19.81
C PHE A 169 15.32 25.39 20.01
N ASP A 170 16.62 25.29 20.25
CA ASP A 170 17.55 26.43 20.36
C ASP A 170 18.67 26.19 19.35
N THR A 171 18.66 26.95 18.26
CA THR A 171 19.61 26.78 17.15
C THR A 171 21.05 27.22 17.50
N SER A 172 21.27 27.81 18.67
CA SER A 172 22.60 28.19 19.16
C SER A 172 23.44 26.97 19.60
N GLY A 173 24.67 27.20 20.09
CA GLY A 173 25.49 26.16 20.73
C GLY A 173 26.19 25.14 19.82
N TYR A 174 26.05 25.21 18.49
CA TYR A 174 26.76 24.33 17.56
C TYR A 174 28.26 24.66 17.40
N THR A 175 29.06 24.34 18.41
CA THR A 175 30.52 24.41 18.30
C THR A 175 31.07 23.37 17.30
N PRO A 176 32.26 23.58 16.72
CA PRO A 176 32.89 22.57 15.86
C PRO A 176 33.05 21.19 16.53
N LYS A 177 33.26 21.16 17.85
CA LYS A 177 33.31 19.92 18.66
C LYS A 177 31.95 19.20 18.66
N VAL A 178 30.86 19.92 18.96
CA VAL A 178 29.49 19.37 18.95
C VAL A 178 29.13 18.84 17.56
N LEU A 179 29.45 19.57 16.50
CA LEU A 179 29.22 19.13 15.12
C LEU A 179 30.01 17.87 14.76
N ALA A 180 31.27 17.76 15.20
CA ALA A 180 32.08 16.55 15.03
C ALA A 180 31.51 15.35 15.80
N THR A 181 31.14 15.54 17.08
CA THR A 181 30.51 14.51 17.92
C THR A 181 29.22 13.98 17.30
N ILE A 182 28.30 14.85 16.88
CA ILE A 182 27.04 14.44 16.24
C ILE A 182 27.31 13.72 14.91
N LYS A 183 28.26 14.19 14.10
CA LYS A 183 28.62 13.59 12.81
C LYS A 183 29.20 12.17 12.96
N GLU A 184 30.01 11.92 13.98
CA GLU A 184 30.55 10.57 14.24
C GLU A 184 29.50 9.65 14.89
N LEU A 185 28.69 10.15 15.84
CA LEU A 185 27.58 9.38 16.42
C LEU A 185 26.54 8.94 15.38
N THR A 186 26.14 9.85 14.47
CA THR A 186 25.08 9.58 13.49
C THR A 186 25.57 8.84 12.24
N LYS A 187 26.88 8.58 12.13
CA LYS A 187 27.52 7.81 11.05
C LYS A 187 26.88 6.42 10.75
N PRO A 188 26.38 5.64 11.74
CA PRO A 188 25.66 4.38 11.48
C PRO A 188 24.22 4.55 10.97
N VAL A 189 23.68 5.78 10.98
CA VAL A 189 22.37 6.14 10.40
C VAL A 189 22.52 6.53 8.93
N LYS A 190 23.74 6.84 8.47
CA LYS A 190 24.00 7.26 7.09
C LYS A 190 23.69 6.13 6.10
N VAL A 191 22.79 6.45 5.17
CA VAL A 191 22.38 5.59 4.05
C VAL A 191 23.43 5.64 2.93
N TRP A 192 23.67 4.51 2.26
CA TRP A 192 24.63 4.38 1.17
C TRP A 192 23.97 3.87 -0.12
N ASN A 193 24.66 4.08 -1.25
CA ASN A 193 24.18 3.73 -2.60
C ASN A 193 22.82 4.37 -2.96
N VAL A 194 22.57 5.60 -2.47
CA VAL A 194 21.46 6.43 -2.93
C VAL A 194 21.86 7.13 -4.22
N ASN A 195 21.00 7.11 -5.25
CA ASN A 195 21.30 7.67 -6.57
C ASN A 195 20.07 8.45 -7.06
N THR A 196 20.15 9.78 -7.09
CA THR A 196 19.05 10.69 -7.45
C THR A 196 19.60 11.83 -8.27
N MET A 197 19.02 12.13 -9.44
CA MET A 197 19.61 13.14 -10.32
C MET A 197 18.55 14.06 -10.93
N THR A 198 18.79 15.37 -10.87
CA THR A 198 17.85 16.39 -11.35
C THR A 198 17.87 16.47 -12.88
N ILE A 199 16.74 16.08 -13.49
CA ILE A 199 16.53 16.09 -14.94
C ILE A 199 15.78 17.38 -15.32
N PRO A 200 16.17 18.10 -16.39
CA PRO A 200 15.44 19.29 -16.83
C PRO A 200 13.95 18.99 -17.08
N ARG A 201 13.04 19.86 -16.59
CA ARG A 201 11.58 19.62 -16.54
C ARG A 201 10.97 19.09 -17.84
N LYS A 202 11.46 19.55 -19.00
CA LYS A 202 10.92 19.20 -20.34
C LYS A 202 11.58 17.96 -20.96
N THR A 203 12.57 17.35 -20.30
CA THR A 203 13.23 16.13 -20.78
C THR A 203 12.49 14.87 -20.31
N LEU A 204 12.05 14.08 -21.29
CA LEU A 204 11.44 12.76 -21.10
C LEU A 204 12.52 11.67 -21.05
N MET A 205 12.22 10.55 -20.40
CA MET A 205 13.13 9.39 -20.36
C MET A 205 13.22 8.70 -21.74
N PRO A 206 14.23 7.85 -21.99
CA PRO A 206 14.21 6.92 -23.11
C PRO A 206 12.95 6.05 -23.08
N LEU A 207 12.42 5.69 -24.25
CA LEU A 207 11.20 4.86 -24.38
C LEU A 207 9.97 5.42 -23.65
N HIS A 208 9.84 6.75 -23.52
CA HIS A 208 8.67 7.38 -22.89
C HIS A 208 7.33 7.05 -23.61
N GLU A 209 7.36 6.71 -24.90
CA GLU A 209 6.20 6.26 -25.68
C GLU A 209 5.85 4.78 -25.49
N ASN A 210 6.78 3.96 -24.97
CA ASN A 210 6.60 2.54 -24.69
C ASN A 210 7.11 2.23 -23.27
N TYR A 211 6.21 2.26 -22.29
CA TYR A 211 6.51 2.22 -20.86
C TYR A 211 7.46 1.07 -20.49
N ARG A 212 8.73 1.43 -20.34
CA ARG A 212 9.81 0.50 -20.02
C ARG A 212 9.92 -0.69 -20.97
N GLY A 213 9.61 -0.47 -22.25
CA GLY A 213 9.60 -1.50 -23.29
C GLY A 213 8.41 -2.46 -23.24
N LEU A 214 7.54 -2.35 -22.23
CA LEU A 214 6.52 -3.37 -21.91
C LEU A 214 5.17 -3.17 -22.60
N ASP A 215 4.86 -2.03 -23.24
CA ASP A 215 3.48 -1.75 -23.69
C ASP A 215 2.98 -2.80 -24.69
N HIS A 216 3.82 -3.30 -25.61
CA HIS A 216 3.45 -4.40 -26.51
C HIS A 216 3.12 -5.71 -25.76
N LYS A 217 3.86 -6.02 -24.69
CA LYS A 217 3.65 -7.21 -23.88
C LYS A 217 2.39 -7.10 -23.01
N ILE A 218 2.14 -5.90 -22.47
CA ILE A 218 0.91 -5.55 -21.76
C ILE A 218 -0.28 -5.64 -22.72
N ASP A 219 -0.15 -5.14 -23.95
CA ASP A 219 -1.16 -5.23 -25.01
C ASP A 219 -1.58 -6.67 -25.25
N GLN A 220 -0.63 -7.54 -25.65
CA GLN A 220 -0.89 -8.95 -25.96
C GLN A 220 -1.52 -9.72 -24.78
N MET A 221 -1.20 -9.35 -23.53
CA MET A 221 -1.72 -10.03 -22.35
C MET A 221 -3.21 -9.74 -22.04
N VAL A 222 -3.80 -8.66 -22.56
CA VAL A 222 -5.23 -8.31 -22.31
C VAL A 222 -6.06 -8.07 -23.58
N ILE A 223 -5.39 -7.80 -24.70
CA ILE A 223 -5.95 -7.80 -26.05
C ILE A 223 -5.01 -8.67 -26.92
N PRO A 224 -5.10 -10.00 -26.81
CA PRO A 224 -4.46 -10.88 -27.78
C PRO A 224 -5.11 -10.73 -29.16
N ASP A 225 -4.49 -11.33 -30.16
CA ASP A 225 -5.11 -11.53 -31.47
C ASP A 225 -6.27 -12.52 -31.39
N LEU A 226 -7.16 -12.51 -32.37
CA LEU A 226 -8.27 -13.45 -32.41
C LEU A 226 -7.76 -14.84 -32.78
N ASP A 227 -7.96 -15.83 -31.92
CA ASP A 227 -7.87 -17.24 -32.31
C ASP A 227 -9.26 -17.84 -32.61
N PRO A 228 -9.68 -17.91 -33.89
CA PRO A 228 -10.92 -18.59 -34.30
C PRO A 228 -10.74 -20.13 -34.38
N ASN A 229 -9.51 -20.62 -34.20
CA ASN A 229 -9.09 -22.01 -34.35
C ASN A 229 -8.54 -22.62 -33.05
N GLY A 230 -8.75 -21.98 -31.90
CA GLY A 230 -8.58 -22.49 -30.53
C GLY A 230 -9.58 -23.60 -30.19
N LYS A 231 -9.75 -24.53 -31.14
CA LYS A 231 -10.72 -25.60 -31.20
C LYS A 231 -10.19 -26.85 -30.52
N GLU A 232 -9.83 -26.71 -29.24
CA GLU A 232 -10.22 -27.75 -28.29
C GLU A 232 -10.47 -27.14 -26.92
N GLN A 233 -11.77 -26.95 -26.64
CA GLN A 233 -12.40 -26.94 -25.32
C GLN A 233 -11.47 -26.57 -24.14
N ALA A 234 -11.49 -25.31 -23.70
CA ALA A 234 -10.91 -24.96 -22.41
C ALA A 234 -11.69 -25.68 -21.29
N LEU A 235 -11.17 -26.85 -20.88
CA LEU A 235 -11.86 -27.86 -20.08
C LEU A 235 -12.15 -27.36 -18.66
N CYS A 236 -13.38 -26.91 -18.45
CA CYS A 236 -13.85 -26.38 -17.18
C CYS A 236 -14.27 -27.54 -16.27
N ALA A 237 -13.27 -28.25 -15.71
CA ALA A 237 -13.46 -29.40 -14.84
C ALA A 237 -14.25 -29.11 -13.54
N ASP A 238 -14.35 -27.83 -13.13
CA ASP A 238 -15.29 -27.40 -12.10
C ASP A 238 -16.62 -26.96 -12.73
N PRO A 239 -17.76 -27.63 -12.43
CA PRO A 239 -19.09 -27.19 -12.85
C PRO A 239 -19.61 -25.97 -12.06
N THR A 240 -18.86 -25.47 -11.09
CA THR A 240 -19.21 -24.30 -10.25
C THR A 240 -18.66 -23.00 -10.87
N PRO A 241 -19.45 -21.92 -10.96
CA PRO A 241 -18.96 -20.62 -11.37
C PRO A 241 -17.76 -20.12 -10.55
N THR A 242 -16.83 -19.48 -11.25
CA THR A 242 -15.65 -18.83 -10.69
C THR A 242 -15.72 -17.32 -10.95
N ILE A 243 -14.82 -16.57 -10.32
CA ILE A 243 -14.56 -15.18 -10.73
C ILE A 243 -13.88 -15.22 -12.11
N PRO A 244 -14.22 -14.31 -13.06
CA PRO A 244 -13.59 -14.29 -14.38
C PRO A 244 -12.13 -13.82 -14.31
N ASN A 245 -11.31 -14.41 -15.19
CA ASN A 245 -9.99 -13.92 -15.57
C ASN A 245 -10.09 -12.94 -16.76
N PHE A 246 -9.24 -11.92 -16.78
CA PHE A 246 -9.26 -10.83 -17.78
C PHE A 246 -8.08 -10.86 -18.77
N THR A 247 -7.14 -11.78 -18.61
CA THR A 247 -6.03 -12.11 -19.54
C THR A 247 -6.27 -13.44 -20.27
N GLY A 248 -5.39 -13.78 -21.21
CA GLY A 248 -5.48 -15.00 -22.04
C GLY A 248 -6.44 -14.85 -23.21
N GLU A 249 -6.69 -15.92 -23.96
CA GLU A 249 -7.35 -15.83 -25.28
C GLU A 249 -8.85 -15.48 -25.25
N LEU A 250 -9.32 -14.91 -26.37
CA LEU A 250 -10.72 -14.69 -26.69
C LEU A 250 -11.08 -15.48 -27.96
N PHE A 251 -12.02 -16.43 -27.84
CA PHE A 251 -12.47 -17.28 -28.95
C PHE A 251 -13.59 -16.60 -29.79
N LEU A 252 -13.72 -15.27 -29.65
CA LEU A 252 -14.75 -14.41 -30.22
C LEU A 252 -14.15 -13.09 -30.67
N ASP A 253 -14.48 -12.68 -31.90
CA ASP A 253 -14.16 -11.34 -32.37
C ASP A 253 -15.02 -10.31 -31.62
N ILE A 254 -14.41 -9.52 -30.76
CA ILE A 254 -15.10 -8.48 -29.99
C ILE A 254 -15.49 -7.25 -30.82
N GLN A 255 -15.04 -7.14 -32.09
CA GLN A 255 -15.53 -6.13 -33.03
C GLN A 255 -16.92 -6.50 -33.57
N THR A 256 -17.11 -7.73 -34.06
CA THR A 256 -18.38 -8.18 -34.70
C THR A 256 -19.33 -8.98 -33.80
N THR A 257 -18.85 -9.58 -32.71
CA THR A 257 -19.68 -10.48 -31.87
C THR A 257 -20.66 -9.69 -31.00
N SER A 258 -21.95 -9.98 -31.14
CA SER A 258 -23.04 -9.45 -30.31
C SER A 258 -23.22 -10.19 -28.98
N ALA A 259 -23.86 -9.54 -28.01
CA ALA A 259 -24.21 -10.12 -26.71
C ALA A 259 -25.00 -11.43 -26.83
N LYS A 260 -25.89 -11.53 -27.82
CA LYS A 260 -26.65 -12.76 -28.11
C LYS A 260 -25.70 -13.95 -28.37
N SER A 261 -24.70 -13.76 -29.23
CA SER A 261 -23.76 -14.84 -29.58
C SER A 261 -22.86 -15.23 -28.40
N ILE A 262 -22.47 -14.25 -27.57
CA ILE A 262 -21.76 -14.51 -26.29
C ILE A 262 -22.61 -15.38 -25.38
N ILE A 263 -23.90 -15.08 -25.23
CA ILE A 263 -24.83 -15.81 -24.36
C ILE A 263 -25.07 -17.24 -24.87
N GLU A 264 -25.23 -17.43 -26.18
CA GLU A 264 -25.39 -18.74 -26.83
C GLU A 264 -24.14 -19.63 -26.68
N LYS A 265 -22.93 -19.06 -26.77
CA LYS A 265 -21.68 -19.78 -26.58
C LYS A 265 -21.35 -20.01 -25.09
N ALA A 266 -21.59 -19.04 -24.22
CA ALA A 266 -21.41 -19.17 -22.77
C ALA A 266 -22.27 -20.30 -22.17
N HIS A 267 -23.47 -20.51 -22.69
CA HIS A 267 -24.36 -21.59 -22.25
C HIS A 267 -23.72 -22.98 -22.38
N LYS A 268 -22.83 -23.20 -23.35
CA LYS A 268 -22.11 -24.47 -23.55
C LYS A 268 -21.21 -24.85 -22.38
N ARG A 269 -20.86 -23.89 -21.50
CA ARG A 269 -20.06 -24.12 -20.29
C ARG A 269 -20.74 -25.03 -19.27
N ILE A 270 -22.07 -25.14 -19.30
CA ILE A 270 -22.81 -26.09 -18.44
C ILE A 270 -22.52 -27.57 -18.78
N ASN A 271 -21.95 -27.81 -19.97
CA ASN A 271 -21.46 -29.11 -20.46
C ASN A 271 -19.94 -29.28 -20.26
N GLY A 272 -19.30 -28.43 -19.44
CA GLY A 272 -17.85 -28.50 -19.13
C GLY A 272 -16.94 -27.68 -20.06
N ILE A 273 -17.48 -26.95 -21.03
CA ILE A 273 -16.72 -26.36 -22.14
C ILE A 273 -16.85 -24.83 -22.17
N ASN A 274 -15.80 -24.08 -21.83
CA ASN A 274 -15.79 -22.65 -22.14
C ASN A 274 -15.54 -22.46 -23.66
N THR A 275 -16.40 -21.67 -24.33
CA THR A 275 -16.29 -21.37 -25.78
C THR A 275 -16.30 -19.86 -26.08
N VAL A 276 -16.00 -19.05 -25.07
CA VAL A 276 -15.95 -17.57 -25.16
C VAL A 276 -14.54 -17.04 -24.96
N TYR A 277 -13.83 -17.52 -23.93
CA TYR A 277 -12.51 -17.07 -23.53
C TYR A 277 -11.73 -18.19 -22.83
N ASP A 278 -10.41 -18.08 -22.75
CA ASP A 278 -9.58 -19.13 -22.15
C ASP A 278 -9.62 -19.15 -20.60
N VAL A 279 -9.35 -20.30 -20.00
CA VAL A 279 -9.18 -20.44 -18.56
C VAL A 279 -7.92 -19.74 -18.06
N LEU A 280 -7.88 -19.42 -16.76
CA LEU A 280 -6.70 -18.81 -16.15
C LEU A 280 -5.52 -19.79 -16.16
N ASP A 281 -4.50 -19.54 -16.99
CA ASP A 281 -3.20 -20.18 -16.85
C ASP A 281 -2.49 -19.71 -15.57
N ILE A 282 -2.64 -20.52 -14.52
CA ILE A 282 -2.01 -20.33 -13.21
C ILE A 282 -0.48 -20.33 -13.32
N SER A 283 0.11 -20.93 -14.37
CA SER A 283 1.57 -21.04 -14.52
C SER A 283 2.20 -19.74 -15.03
N SER A 284 1.80 -19.19 -16.19
CA SER A 284 2.33 -17.91 -16.68
C SER A 284 1.88 -16.73 -15.82
N ARG A 285 0.73 -16.81 -15.13
CA ARG A 285 0.28 -15.78 -14.18
C ARG A 285 0.83 -15.95 -12.76
N LYS A 286 1.68 -16.96 -12.49
CA LYS A 286 2.24 -17.18 -11.13
C LYS A 286 3.08 -15.99 -10.65
N TYR A 287 3.78 -15.33 -11.56
CA TYR A 287 4.52 -14.08 -11.34
C TYR A 287 3.93 -12.97 -12.23
N LEU A 288 4.21 -11.70 -11.91
CA LEU A 288 3.53 -10.55 -12.55
C LEU A 288 3.96 -10.36 -14.01
N ILE A 289 5.11 -9.71 -14.24
CA ILE A 289 5.69 -9.45 -15.57
C ILE A 289 7.22 -9.60 -15.51
N SER A 290 7.79 -10.17 -16.57
CA SER A 290 9.21 -10.09 -16.92
C SER A 290 9.38 -9.24 -18.18
N GLY A 291 10.46 -8.46 -18.25
CA GLY A 291 10.97 -7.91 -19.50
C GLY A 291 11.66 -8.97 -20.35
N ASP A 292 11.71 -8.73 -21.65
CA ASP A 292 12.29 -9.65 -22.63
C ASP A 292 13.79 -9.40 -22.87
N ASP A 293 14.27 -8.17 -22.63
CA ASP A 293 15.70 -7.84 -22.57
C ASP A 293 16.01 -6.73 -21.54
N ASP A 294 17.31 -6.47 -21.31
CA ASP A 294 17.78 -5.38 -20.45
C ASP A 294 18.06 -4.08 -21.28
N SER A 295 17.49 -3.90 -22.48
CA SER A 295 17.81 -2.76 -23.36
C SER A 295 17.30 -1.42 -22.81
N VAL A 296 16.16 -1.45 -22.10
CA VAL A 296 15.59 -0.31 -21.35
C VAL A 296 16.59 0.18 -20.31
N LEU A 297 17.14 -0.76 -19.53
CA LEU A 297 18.12 -0.54 -18.47
C LEU A 297 19.37 0.15 -19.01
N LYS A 298 19.89 -0.35 -20.14
CA LYS A 298 21.05 0.20 -20.83
C LYS A 298 20.78 1.65 -21.26
N ARG A 299 19.67 1.90 -21.97
CA ARG A 299 19.30 3.25 -22.46
C ARG A 299 19.13 4.26 -21.34
N GLU A 300 18.54 3.86 -20.20
CA GLU A 300 18.41 4.75 -19.03
C GLU A 300 19.76 5.05 -18.38
N LEU A 301 20.63 4.06 -18.21
CA LEU A 301 21.99 4.27 -17.68
C LEU A 301 22.81 5.20 -18.58
N GLU A 302 22.71 5.03 -19.90
CA GLU A 302 23.32 5.93 -20.90
C GLU A 302 22.74 7.35 -20.76
N PHE A 303 21.41 7.51 -20.74
CA PHE A 303 20.73 8.80 -20.55
C PHE A 303 21.14 9.53 -19.26
N PHE A 304 21.27 8.82 -18.13
CA PHE A 304 21.69 9.41 -16.86
C PHE A 304 23.17 9.79 -16.88
N ALA A 305 24.05 8.97 -17.48
CA ALA A 305 25.47 9.32 -17.66
C ALA A 305 25.65 10.56 -18.53
N ASP A 306 24.87 10.68 -19.61
CA ASP A 306 24.83 11.81 -20.52
C ASP A 306 24.44 13.13 -19.84
N HIS A 307 23.46 13.11 -18.94
CA HIS A 307 23.02 14.31 -18.24
C HIS A 307 23.96 14.70 -17.09
N ASN A 308 24.58 13.72 -16.42
CA ASN A 308 25.64 13.95 -15.43
C ASN A 308 26.86 14.64 -16.07
N SER A 309 27.31 14.16 -17.24
CA SER A 309 28.45 14.77 -17.95
C SER A 309 28.19 16.22 -18.39
N LYS A 310 26.93 16.60 -18.62
CA LYS A 310 26.50 17.94 -19.04
C LYS A 310 26.31 18.94 -17.88
N GLN A 311 26.42 18.50 -16.61
CA GLN A 311 26.40 19.37 -15.42
C GLN A 311 27.80 19.64 -14.84
N ALA A 312 28.85 19.33 -15.61
CA ALA A 312 30.23 19.29 -15.13
C ALA A 312 30.94 20.65 -15.12
N GLU A 313 30.74 21.44 -14.07
CA GLU A 313 31.76 22.42 -13.62
C GLU A 313 32.33 22.10 -12.22
N ASP A 314 31.56 21.60 -11.24
CA ASP A 314 32.14 21.21 -9.93
C ASP A 314 31.44 20.03 -9.21
N THR A 315 30.11 19.89 -9.30
CA THR A 315 29.33 18.92 -8.50
C THR A 315 29.21 17.53 -9.12
N ARG A 316 30.31 16.77 -9.18
CA ARG A 316 30.28 15.36 -9.67
C ARG A 316 29.55 14.41 -8.71
N GLU A 317 28.28 14.14 -8.98
CA GLU A 317 27.67 12.89 -8.53
C GLU A 317 28.39 11.72 -9.21
N LYS A 318 28.92 10.77 -8.43
CA LYS A 318 29.61 9.61 -8.99
C LYS A 318 28.60 8.70 -9.68
N ALA A 319 28.95 8.19 -10.86
CA ALA A 319 28.15 7.21 -11.58
C ALA A 319 27.73 6.05 -10.64
N PRO A 320 26.49 5.56 -10.75
CA PRO A 320 25.92 4.62 -9.79
C PRO A 320 26.75 3.35 -9.67
N LYS A 321 26.87 2.81 -8.46
CA LYS A 321 27.48 1.49 -8.23
C LYS A 321 26.76 0.45 -9.11
N LYS A 322 27.51 -0.45 -9.78
CA LYS A 322 26.92 -1.50 -10.63
C LYS A 322 25.77 -2.22 -9.92
N GLY A 323 24.62 -2.28 -10.57
CA GLY A 323 23.38 -2.86 -10.05
C GLY A 323 22.40 -1.85 -9.43
N TYR A 324 22.82 -0.61 -9.19
CA TYR A 324 21.94 0.47 -8.77
C TYR A 324 21.52 1.33 -9.96
N LEU A 325 20.32 1.87 -9.91
CA LEU A 325 19.79 2.80 -10.90
C LEU A 325 19.55 4.18 -10.27
N PRO A 326 19.82 5.28 -11.00
CA PRO A 326 19.37 6.61 -10.61
C PRO A 326 17.85 6.72 -10.62
N VAL A 327 17.32 7.56 -9.74
CA VAL A 327 15.95 8.05 -9.78
C VAL A 327 15.96 9.51 -10.22
N ARG A 328 15.11 9.85 -11.18
CA ARG A 328 14.96 11.24 -11.64
C ARG A 328 14.31 12.10 -10.56
N ILE A 329 14.87 13.28 -10.33
CA ILE A 329 14.22 14.40 -9.65
C ILE A 329 13.61 15.30 -10.74
N TYR A 330 12.32 15.61 -10.60
CA TYR A 330 11.68 16.75 -11.27
C TYR A 330 11.53 17.86 -10.22
N LYS A 331 12.32 18.93 -10.35
CA LYS A 331 12.17 20.11 -9.49
C LYS A 331 11.12 21.05 -10.09
N MET A 332 10.17 21.50 -9.28
CA MET A 332 9.15 22.48 -9.67
C MET A 332 9.74 23.90 -9.78
N SER A 333 8.91 24.88 -10.13
CA SER A 333 9.28 26.29 -10.33
C SER A 333 8.56 27.18 -9.32
N GLU A 334 9.29 28.07 -8.64
CA GLU A 334 8.69 29.04 -7.70
C GLU A 334 7.60 29.89 -8.37
N ASN A 335 7.84 30.26 -9.64
CA ASN A 335 6.87 30.89 -10.54
C ASN A 335 6.40 29.85 -11.58
N GLU A 336 5.57 28.88 -11.18
CA GLU A 336 5.00 27.88 -12.10
C GLU A 336 3.80 28.48 -12.90
N GLU A 337 4.11 29.36 -13.87
CA GLU A 337 3.11 29.90 -14.81
C GLU A 337 2.71 28.88 -15.90
N GLU A 338 3.56 27.88 -16.18
CA GLU A 338 3.19 26.77 -17.06
C GLU A 338 2.21 25.81 -16.34
N PRO A 339 1.16 25.32 -17.02
CA PRO A 339 0.32 24.26 -16.46
C PRO A 339 1.15 22.98 -16.22
N PHE A 340 0.69 22.15 -15.27
CA PHE A 340 1.33 20.90 -14.83
C PHE A 340 1.46 19.80 -15.92
N ASP A 341 1.25 20.11 -17.20
CA ASP A 341 1.25 19.17 -18.33
C ASP A 341 2.62 18.52 -18.54
N ASN A 342 3.71 19.25 -18.30
CA ASN A 342 5.07 18.71 -18.38
C ASN A 342 5.33 17.70 -17.25
N LEU A 343 4.85 17.97 -16.02
CA LEU A 343 4.86 16.99 -14.93
C LEU A 343 3.92 15.81 -15.22
N GLN A 344 2.78 16.03 -15.90
CA GLN A 344 1.86 14.95 -16.27
C GLN A 344 2.47 13.98 -17.29
N LYS A 345 3.20 14.49 -18.30
CA LYS A 345 4.03 13.67 -19.18
C LYS A 345 5.11 12.92 -18.36
N VAL A 346 5.76 13.65 -17.46
CA VAL A 346 6.70 13.18 -16.40
C VAL A 346 6.27 11.87 -15.72
N VAL A 347 5.11 11.90 -15.05
CA VAL A 347 4.63 10.78 -14.23
C VAL A 347 4.17 9.58 -15.08
N LYS A 348 3.50 9.83 -16.21
CA LYS A 348 2.95 8.79 -17.10
C LYS A 348 3.98 7.82 -17.67
N THR A 349 5.27 8.13 -17.58
CA THR A 349 6.37 7.34 -18.17
C THR A 349 7.46 7.00 -17.16
N SER A 350 7.23 7.21 -15.86
CA SER A 350 8.22 6.97 -14.79
C SER A 350 7.85 5.73 -13.96
N SER A 351 8.81 4.81 -13.75
CA SER A 351 8.70 3.72 -12.74
C SER A 351 8.60 4.32 -11.33
N ILE A 352 9.49 5.26 -11.02
CA ILE A 352 9.44 6.06 -9.80
C ILE A 352 10.04 7.45 -10.07
N LEU A 353 9.54 8.45 -9.35
CA LEU A 353 9.88 9.86 -9.53
C LEU A 353 9.91 10.57 -8.18
N ILE A 354 10.92 11.42 -7.95
CA ILE A 354 10.88 12.44 -6.90
C ILE A 354 10.42 13.76 -7.53
N ILE A 355 9.45 14.42 -6.91
CA ILE A 355 8.99 15.76 -7.26
C ILE A 355 9.33 16.67 -6.07
N GLU A 356 10.33 17.54 -6.25
CA GLU A 356 10.74 18.55 -5.27
C GLU A 356 9.84 19.80 -5.38
N ASP A 357 9.66 20.53 -4.28
CA ASP A 357 8.90 21.80 -4.13
C ASP A 357 7.40 21.80 -4.51
N LEU A 358 6.82 20.67 -4.95
CA LEU A 358 5.40 20.56 -5.31
C LEU A 358 4.46 21.01 -4.19
N CYS A 359 4.83 20.72 -2.93
CA CYS A 359 4.06 21.09 -1.75
C CYS A 359 3.87 22.61 -1.62
N ASP A 360 4.90 23.39 -1.94
CA ASP A 360 4.92 24.84 -1.76
C ASP A 360 4.27 25.56 -2.94
N VAL A 361 4.52 25.08 -4.16
CA VAL A 361 3.83 25.54 -5.40
C VAL A 361 2.31 25.39 -5.29
N ILE A 362 1.79 24.29 -4.73
CA ILE A 362 0.34 24.13 -4.48
C ILE A 362 -0.13 24.71 -3.14
N GLY A 363 0.78 25.25 -2.31
CA GLY A 363 0.47 25.80 -1.00
C GLY A 363 -0.13 24.80 0.00
N LEU A 364 0.31 23.53 -0.03
CA LEU A 364 -0.11 22.45 0.86
C LEU A 364 0.28 22.78 2.32
N LYS A 365 -0.68 22.69 3.25
CA LYS A 365 -0.47 23.12 4.65
C LYS A 365 -0.29 21.91 5.57
N ARG A 366 0.94 21.37 5.58
CA ARG A 366 1.42 20.21 6.38
C ARG A 366 0.83 20.10 7.78
N LYS A 367 0.71 21.23 8.48
CA LYS A 367 0.12 21.37 9.82
C LYS A 367 -1.25 20.70 9.98
N ALA A 368 -2.05 20.58 8.91
CA ALA A 368 -3.35 19.90 8.92
C ALA A 368 -3.28 18.39 9.19
N PHE A 369 -2.14 17.75 8.95
CA PHE A 369 -1.96 16.29 9.08
C PHE A 369 -1.07 15.90 10.27
N THR A 370 -0.72 16.85 11.16
CA THR A 370 0.00 16.51 12.39
C THR A 370 -0.88 15.66 13.31
N LEU A 371 -0.26 14.79 14.12
CA LEU A 371 -1.00 13.87 14.99
C LEU A 371 -1.95 14.60 15.94
N ARG A 372 -1.59 15.78 16.47
CA ARG A 372 -2.50 16.62 17.29
C ARG A 372 -3.72 17.13 16.51
N GLU A 373 -3.56 17.54 15.25
CA GLU A 373 -4.67 18.03 14.44
C GLU A 373 -5.57 16.88 13.95
N LEU A 374 -4.99 15.71 13.69
CA LEU A 374 -5.76 14.49 13.43
C LEU A 374 -6.51 14.01 14.67
N LEU A 375 -5.91 14.07 15.87
CA LEU A 375 -6.57 13.75 17.14
C LEU A 375 -7.76 14.69 17.42
N LYS A 376 -7.59 16.01 17.21
CA LYS A 376 -8.71 16.97 17.30
C LYS A 376 -9.82 16.71 16.27
N ALA A 377 -9.47 16.18 15.10
CA ALA A 377 -10.44 15.85 14.05
C ALA A 377 -11.12 14.49 14.24
N MET A 378 -10.46 13.54 14.93
CA MET A 378 -10.85 12.13 15.03
C MET A 378 -10.56 11.54 16.44
N PRO A 379 -11.10 12.11 17.53
CA PRO A 379 -10.61 11.88 18.90
C PRO A 379 -10.69 10.42 19.38
N GLU A 380 -11.62 9.63 18.86
CA GLU A 380 -11.80 8.23 19.28
C GLU A 380 -11.14 7.20 18.33
N TYR A 381 -10.51 7.66 17.24
CA TYR A 381 -10.00 6.80 16.17
C TYR A 381 -9.03 5.72 16.69
N LYS A 382 -9.12 4.53 16.09
CA LYS A 382 -8.25 3.40 16.41
C LYS A 382 -7.20 3.25 15.32
N VAL A 383 -5.96 3.59 15.65
CA VAL A 383 -4.81 3.44 14.75
C VAL A 383 -4.40 1.97 14.74
N ASN A 384 -4.34 1.36 13.55
CA ASN A 384 -3.67 0.08 13.41
C ASN A 384 -2.16 0.31 13.49
N VAL A 385 -1.51 -0.32 14.47
CA VAL A 385 -0.06 -0.23 14.65
C VAL A 385 0.62 -1.51 14.20
N SER A 386 1.55 -1.37 13.28
CA SER A 386 2.54 -2.40 12.96
C SER A 386 3.73 -2.25 13.91
N ARG A 387 3.87 -3.18 14.86
CA ARG A 387 4.95 -3.17 15.86
C ARG A 387 6.14 -3.95 15.29
N GLN A 388 7.32 -3.32 15.27
CA GLN A 388 8.51 -3.79 14.55
C GLN A 388 9.79 -3.59 15.38
N ILE A 389 10.91 -4.18 14.94
CA ILE A 389 12.26 -3.92 15.48
C ILE A 389 12.89 -2.77 14.67
N PRO A 390 13.52 -1.77 15.30
CA PRO A 390 14.19 -0.68 14.60
C PRO A 390 15.52 -1.15 13.98
N GLU A 391 15.73 -0.89 12.70
CA GLU A 391 16.91 -1.36 11.97
C GLU A 391 17.39 -0.36 10.90
N PRO A 392 18.70 -0.33 10.59
CA PRO A 392 19.20 0.33 9.38
C PRO A 392 18.61 -0.32 8.11
N PRO A 393 18.52 0.41 6.99
CA PRO A 393 17.92 -0.09 5.75
C PRO A 393 18.50 -1.42 5.24
N GLU A 394 19.79 -1.64 5.44
CA GLU A 394 20.55 -2.80 4.95
C GLU A 394 20.38 -4.08 5.80
N VAL A 395 19.71 -4.01 6.97
CA VAL A 395 19.57 -5.13 7.91
C VAL A 395 18.09 -5.50 8.08
N ASN A 396 17.80 -6.79 8.30
CA ASN A 396 16.47 -7.27 8.60
C ASN A 396 16.45 -8.34 9.70
N MET A 397 15.47 -8.25 10.60
CA MET A 397 15.20 -9.16 11.71
C MET A 397 13.72 -9.48 11.85
N LEU A 398 13.42 -10.69 12.32
CA LEU A 398 12.10 -11.07 12.79
C LEU A 398 11.77 -10.36 14.12
N THR A 399 10.65 -9.65 14.17
CA THR A 399 10.09 -9.05 15.40
C THR A 399 9.67 -10.14 16.39
N VAL A 400 8.91 -11.13 15.91
CA VAL A 400 8.65 -12.38 16.63
C VAL A 400 9.68 -13.39 16.12
N TYR A 401 10.77 -13.54 16.86
CA TYR A 401 11.91 -14.35 16.46
C TYR A 401 11.58 -15.85 16.39
N ASP A 402 11.85 -16.45 15.23
CA ASP A 402 11.89 -17.89 15.04
C ASP A 402 13.24 -18.25 14.40
N LYS A 403 14.07 -19.01 15.13
CA LYS A 403 15.42 -19.39 14.69
C LYS A 403 15.42 -20.15 13.36
N LYS A 404 14.44 -21.02 13.12
CA LYS A 404 14.36 -21.82 11.88
C LYS A 404 13.93 -20.96 10.69
N LEU A 405 13.08 -19.97 10.92
CA LEU A 405 12.66 -19.02 9.89
C LEU A 405 13.80 -18.07 9.51
N GLU A 406 14.55 -17.56 10.50
CA GLU A 406 15.77 -16.75 10.31
C GLU A 406 16.82 -17.55 9.51
N GLU A 407 17.21 -18.73 9.99
CA GLU A 407 18.23 -19.59 9.37
C GLU A 407 17.86 -20.02 7.94
N LYS A 408 16.59 -20.39 7.70
CA LYS A 408 16.13 -20.81 6.37
C LYS A 408 16.08 -19.65 5.38
N SER A 409 15.73 -18.45 5.82
CA SER A 409 15.52 -17.30 4.93
C SER A 409 16.74 -16.44 4.70
N GLN A 410 17.83 -16.66 5.46
CA GLN A 410 19.07 -15.91 5.32
C GLN A 410 18.85 -14.39 5.50
N GLY A 411 17.93 -14.03 6.40
CA GLY A 411 17.54 -12.65 6.68
C GLY A 411 16.43 -12.07 5.79
N TRP A 412 15.89 -12.79 4.80
CA TRP A 412 14.83 -12.26 3.92
C TRP A 412 13.46 -12.14 4.57
N ARG A 413 13.08 -13.03 5.50
CA ARG A 413 11.72 -13.05 6.05
C ARG A 413 11.56 -11.94 7.08
N ALA A 414 10.48 -11.18 6.98
CA ALA A 414 10.14 -10.12 7.93
C ALA A 414 8.78 -10.42 8.56
N ASN A 415 8.63 -10.08 9.84
CA ASN A 415 7.33 -10.13 10.51
C ASN A 415 7.16 -8.94 11.46
N ALA A 416 5.90 -8.59 11.70
CA ALA A 416 5.48 -7.52 12.59
C ALA A 416 4.25 -7.98 13.38
N ILE A 417 4.01 -7.33 14.52
CA ILE A 417 2.78 -7.56 15.30
C ILE A 417 1.79 -6.44 14.94
N GLN A 418 0.68 -6.80 14.31
CA GLN A 418 -0.44 -5.87 14.09
C GLN A 418 -1.43 -5.94 15.26
N HIS A 419 -1.81 -4.77 15.78
CA HIS A 419 -2.94 -4.58 16.68
C HIS A 419 -3.42 -3.13 16.61
N ASP A 420 -4.57 -2.83 17.21
CA ASP A 420 -5.09 -1.46 17.27
C ASP A 420 -4.72 -0.78 18.60
N VAL A 421 -4.64 0.55 18.59
CA VAL A 421 -4.51 1.44 19.76
C VAL A 421 -5.37 2.69 19.57
N SER A 422 -5.65 3.44 20.64
CA SER A 422 -6.19 4.81 20.54
C SER A 422 -5.22 5.72 19.78
N LEU A 423 -5.75 6.62 18.93
CA LEU A 423 -4.98 7.69 18.30
C LEU A 423 -4.27 8.54 19.37
N GLU A 424 -4.95 8.89 20.45
CA GLU A 424 -4.40 9.60 21.63
C GLU A 424 -3.10 8.96 22.14
N SER A 425 -3.14 7.70 22.58
CA SER A 425 -1.97 7.00 23.09
C SER A 425 -0.87 6.79 22.05
N PHE A 426 -1.22 6.79 20.75
CA PHE A 426 -0.23 6.80 19.68
C PHE A 426 0.43 8.18 19.50
N VAL A 427 -0.32 9.28 19.66
CA VAL A 427 0.22 10.65 19.71
C VAL A 427 1.19 10.77 20.88
N ASP A 428 0.78 10.35 22.08
CA ASP A 428 1.62 10.37 23.30
C ASP A 428 2.96 9.63 23.08
N TYR A 429 2.90 8.44 22.49
CA TYR A 429 4.10 7.65 22.14
C TYR A 429 5.02 8.39 21.16
N TYR A 430 4.47 8.92 20.07
CA TYR A 430 5.23 9.58 19.02
C TYR A 430 5.87 10.88 19.53
N GLU A 431 5.11 11.69 20.26
CA GLU A 431 5.57 12.97 20.80
C GLU A 431 6.55 12.81 21.96
N THR A 432 6.32 11.83 22.86
CA THR A 432 7.30 11.49 23.91
C THR A 432 8.62 11.04 23.27
N SER A 433 8.56 10.15 22.28
CA SER A 433 9.76 9.68 21.56
C SER A 433 10.49 10.83 20.85
N THR A 434 9.74 11.80 20.31
CA THR A 434 10.31 13.02 19.70
C THR A 434 10.98 13.90 20.76
N ALA A 435 10.30 14.22 21.86
CA ALA A 435 10.81 15.09 22.93
C ALA A 435 12.06 14.50 23.62
N LEU A 436 12.09 13.19 23.86
CA LEU A 436 13.29 12.48 24.34
C LEU A 436 14.50 12.69 23.41
N SER A 437 14.26 12.68 22.09
CA SER A 437 15.29 12.87 21.07
C SER A 437 15.83 14.31 21.04
N ILE A 438 14.95 15.30 21.19
CA ILE A 438 15.32 16.74 21.28
C ILE A 438 16.16 16.99 22.53
N ARG A 439 15.72 16.45 23.68
CA ARG A 439 16.46 16.58 24.96
C ARG A 439 17.83 15.89 24.91
N ALA A 440 17.94 14.74 24.24
CA ALA A 440 19.23 14.10 24.02
C ALA A 440 20.17 14.96 23.16
N LEU A 441 19.66 15.62 22.12
CA LEU A 441 20.44 16.58 21.33
C LEU A 441 20.91 17.77 22.17
N GLN A 442 20.02 18.41 22.95
CA GLN A 442 20.37 19.50 23.86
C GLN A 442 21.48 19.08 24.85
N ASN A 443 21.39 17.88 25.42
CA ASN A 443 22.41 17.33 26.31
C ASN A 443 23.77 17.10 25.60
N VAL A 444 23.77 16.65 24.34
CA VAL A 444 24.99 16.51 23.52
C VAL A 444 25.59 17.87 23.14
N LYS A 445 24.76 18.89 22.93
CA LYS A 445 25.21 20.29 22.69
C LYS A 445 25.88 20.87 23.94
N ALA A 446 25.32 20.63 25.12
CA ALA A 446 25.88 21.08 26.39
C ALA A 446 27.15 20.32 26.83
N CYS A 447 27.14 18.98 26.71
CA CYS A 447 28.19 18.10 27.22
C CYS A 447 28.65 17.08 26.15
N PRO A 448 29.32 17.52 25.07
CA PRO A 448 29.70 16.65 23.94
C PRO A 448 30.68 15.54 24.31
N ASP A 449 31.41 15.64 25.41
CA ASP A 449 32.29 14.58 25.94
C ASP A 449 31.50 13.42 26.57
N ASN A 450 30.30 13.68 27.10
CA ASN A 450 29.43 12.68 27.71
C ASN A 450 28.44 12.05 26.71
N ALA A 451 28.59 12.33 25.41
CA ALA A 451 27.57 12.05 24.40
C ALA A 451 27.21 10.55 24.26
N GLU A 452 28.16 9.63 24.50
CA GLU A 452 27.87 8.19 24.55
C GLU A 452 26.95 7.80 25.71
N SER A 453 27.18 8.35 26.91
CA SER A 453 26.31 8.15 28.07
C SER A 453 24.90 8.71 27.85
N ILE A 454 24.78 9.80 27.10
CA ILE A 454 23.51 10.40 26.69
C ILE A 454 22.76 9.48 25.70
N ILE A 455 23.46 8.84 24.76
CA ILE A 455 22.87 7.83 23.86
C ILE A 455 22.47 6.55 24.61
N ASP A 456 23.25 6.09 25.59
CA ASP A 456 22.88 4.97 26.47
C ASP A 456 21.72 5.29 27.43
N THR A 457 21.46 6.57 27.69
CA THR A 457 20.26 7.04 28.40
C THR A 457 19.06 7.05 27.46
N LEU A 458 19.18 7.67 26.28
CA LEU A 458 18.13 7.74 25.26
C LEU A 458 17.61 6.35 24.83
N GLN A 459 18.50 5.36 24.71
CA GLN A 459 18.13 3.96 24.44
C GLN A 459 17.15 3.40 25.47
N LYS A 460 17.39 3.62 26.77
CA LYS A 460 16.56 3.12 27.87
C LYS A 460 15.21 3.85 27.88
N GLU A 461 15.22 5.15 27.64
CA GLU A 461 14.01 5.98 27.68
C GLU A 461 13.08 5.71 26.49
N LEU A 462 13.59 5.57 25.27
CA LEU A 462 12.79 5.17 24.09
C LEU A 462 12.18 3.77 24.24
N LYS A 463 12.90 2.86 24.91
CA LYS A 463 12.40 1.53 25.25
C LYS A 463 11.29 1.59 26.29
N ASN A 464 11.44 2.41 27.33
CA ASN A 464 10.41 2.62 28.36
C ASN A 464 9.15 3.34 27.82
N ALA A 465 9.32 4.23 26.84
CA ALA A 465 8.21 4.93 26.17
C ALA A 465 7.43 4.04 25.18
N SER A 466 7.90 2.84 24.85
CA SER A 466 7.31 1.99 23.81
C SER A 466 5.91 1.46 24.18
N LEU A 467 4.96 1.53 23.24
CA LEU A 467 3.57 1.11 23.45
C LEU A 467 3.43 -0.33 23.99
N PRO A 468 2.45 -0.62 24.87
CA PRO A 468 2.22 -1.96 25.40
C PRO A 468 1.90 -2.97 24.30
N LEU A 469 2.50 -4.16 24.38
CA LEU A 469 2.31 -5.23 23.40
C LEU A 469 1.17 -6.19 23.80
N PRO A 470 0.46 -6.81 22.84
CA PRO A 470 -0.54 -7.82 23.14
C PRO A 470 0.09 -9.05 23.81
N ARG A 471 -0.40 -9.43 25.00
CA ARG A 471 0.14 -10.49 25.90
C ARG A 471 0.43 -11.86 25.25
N LYS A 472 -0.10 -12.13 24.06
CA LYS A 472 0.08 -13.39 23.30
C LYS A 472 1.40 -13.50 22.55
N TYR A 473 2.23 -12.45 22.55
CA TYR A 473 3.53 -12.44 21.87
C TYR A 473 4.67 -12.40 22.88
N HIS A 474 5.61 -13.33 22.74
CA HIS A 474 6.85 -13.35 23.52
C HIS A 474 7.95 -12.67 22.71
N ILE A 475 8.44 -11.53 23.20
CA ILE A 475 9.53 -10.75 22.62
C ILE A 475 10.77 -10.90 23.50
N HIS A 476 11.95 -10.88 22.88
CA HIS A 476 13.23 -10.98 23.59
C HIS A 476 13.42 -9.77 24.54
N PRO A 477 13.83 -9.97 25.81
CA PRO A 477 13.84 -8.89 26.80
C PRO A 477 14.79 -7.73 26.47
N ASP A 478 15.85 -7.94 25.69
CA ASP A 478 16.72 -6.85 25.21
C ASP A 478 16.08 -5.99 24.12
N ALA A 479 15.11 -6.49 23.36
CA ALA A 479 14.55 -5.80 22.20
C ALA A 479 13.80 -4.51 22.55
N THR A 480 13.97 -3.48 21.73
CA THR A 480 13.09 -2.31 21.68
C THR A 480 12.11 -2.49 20.53
N VAL A 481 10.82 -2.29 20.76
CA VAL A 481 9.78 -2.51 19.74
C VAL A 481 9.07 -1.20 19.41
N ILE A 482 9.32 -0.69 18.21
CA ILE A 482 8.78 0.58 17.68
C ILE A 482 7.38 0.41 17.08
N ALA A 483 6.58 1.47 17.05
CA ALA A 483 5.24 1.44 16.45
C ALA A 483 5.17 2.28 15.18
N PHE A 484 4.75 1.65 14.09
CA PHE A 484 4.32 2.31 12.87
C PHE A 484 2.81 2.52 12.94
N GLY A 485 2.36 3.77 13.04
CA GLY A 485 0.95 4.11 12.85
C GLY A 485 0.65 4.09 11.35
N THR A 486 0.03 3.02 10.87
CA THR A 486 -0.17 2.78 9.43
C THR A 486 -1.63 2.95 9.05
N ASN A 487 -1.90 3.36 7.81
CA ASN A 487 -3.24 3.37 7.21
C ASN A 487 -4.29 4.17 8.03
N ILE A 488 -3.94 5.38 8.48
CA ILE A 488 -4.88 6.26 9.20
C ILE A 488 -5.81 6.96 8.18
N ASP A 489 -7.08 6.56 8.14
CA ASP A 489 -8.01 6.87 7.05
C ASP A 489 -8.59 8.29 7.10
N ILE A 490 -8.33 9.10 6.07
CA ILE A 490 -8.97 10.41 5.88
C ILE A 490 -10.23 10.23 5.03
N ASN A 491 -11.20 9.49 5.60
CA ASN A 491 -12.47 9.14 4.94
C ASN A 491 -13.46 10.33 4.94
N PRO A 492 -13.85 10.89 3.77
CA PRO A 492 -14.77 12.03 3.67
C PRO A 492 -16.24 11.71 3.99
N GLU A 493 -16.68 10.45 3.92
CA GLU A 493 -18.05 10.05 4.27
C GLU A 493 -18.25 9.91 5.79
N ASN A 494 -17.18 9.84 6.58
CA ASN A 494 -17.29 9.74 8.04
C ASN A 494 -17.69 11.09 8.66
N LYS A 495 -19.00 11.30 8.77
CA LYS A 495 -19.65 12.50 9.33
C LYS A 495 -19.29 12.82 10.79
N TYR A 496 -18.68 11.88 11.52
CA TYR A 496 -18.20 12.11 12.89
C TYR A 496 -16.80 12.73 12.93
N HIS A 497 -16.01 12.59 11.85
CA HIS A 497 -14.67 13.14 11.74
C HIS A 497 -14.68 14.56 11.15
N LYS A 498 -13.90 15.50 11.71
CA LYS A 498 -13.91 16.93 11.33
C LYS A 498 -12.86 17.26 10.24
N LEU A 499 -12.81 16.46 9.17
CA LEU A 499 -11.71 16.40 8.20
C LEU A 499 -11.63 17.56 7.17
N LYS A 500 -12.40 18.64 7.34
CA LYS A 500 -12.47 19.75 6.37
C LYS A 500 -11.09 20.32 6.02
N ARG A 501 -10.22 20.48 7.02
CA ARG A 501 -8.86 21.06 6.85
C ARG A 501 -7.95 20.16 6.02
N GLN A 502 -8.09 18.84 6.16
CA GLN A 502 -7.31 17.82 5.47
C GLN A 502 -7.77 17.70 4.01
N LEU A 503 -9.09 17.58 3.79
CA LEU A 503 -9.70 17.52 2.45
C LEU A 503 -9.39 18.78 1.63
N GLN A 504 -9.45 19.97 2.24
CA GLN A 504 -9.03 21.24 1.60
C GLN A 504 -7.55 21.32 1.20
N ASN A 505 -6.71 20.35 1.56
CA ASN A 505 -5.34 20.24 1.04
C ASN A 505 -5.23 19.20 -0.08
N VAL A 506 -6.05 18.14 -0.09
CA VAL A 506 -6.18 17.22 -1.24
C VAL A 506 -6.69 17.98 -2.48
N GLU A 507 -7.63 18.91 -2.28
CA GLU A 507 -8.18 19.78 -3.32
C GLU A 507 -7.19 20.76 -3.98
N LYS A 508 -5.93 20.81 -3.52
CA LYS A 508 -4.87 21.64 -4.11
C LYS A 508 -4.00 20.88 -5.11
N LEU A 509 -4.01 19.54 -5.05
CA LEU A 509 -3.20 18.71 -5.93
C LEU A 509 -3.63 18.92 -7.40
N PRO A 510 -2.71 18.82 -8.37
CA PRO A 510 -3.07 18.70 -9.78
C PRO A 510 -4.04 17.54 -9.97
N LYS A 511 -5.06 17.65 -10.83
CA LYS A 511 -6.11 16.60 -10.93
C LYS A 511 -5.55 15.19 -11.13
N PHE A 512 -4.46 15.04 -11.89
CA PHE A 512 -3.81 13.74 -12.15
C PHE A 512 -2.96 13.19 -10.99
N LEU A 513 -2.87 13.89 -9.85
CA LEU A 513 -2.23 13.42 -8.62
C LEU A 513 -3.22 13.31 -7.45
N ARG A 514 -4.54 13.35 -7.70
CA ARG A 514 -5.58 13.21 -6.66
C ARG A 514 -6.01 11.75 -6.47
N PRO A 515 -6.50 11.36 -5.27
CA PRO A 515 -7.07 10.03 -5.04
C PRO A 515 -8.26 9.71 -5.95
N THR A 516 -9.07 10.74 -6.25
CA THR A 516 -10.18 10.71 -7.21
C THR A 516 -10.25 12.04 -7.94
N LYS A 517 -10.62 12.03 -9.22
CA LYS A 517 -10.91 13.20 -10.06
C LYS A 517 -11.97 12.87 -11.10
N ASP A 518 -12.70 13.90 -11.54
CA ASP A 518 -13.65 13.77 -12.65
C ASP A 518 -12.95 13.12 -13.87
N GLY A 519 -13.41 11.93 -14.26
CA GLY A 519 -12.92 11.17 -15.40
C GLY A 519 -11.70 10.27 -15.17
N ASP A 520 -11.43 9.79 -13.94
CA ASP A 520 -10.56 8.63 -13.71
C ASP A 520 -11.33 7.28 -13.73
N LEU A 521 -10.67 6.18 -13.33
CA LEU A 521 -11.31 4.85 -13.24
C LEU A 521 -12.06 4.62 -11.90
N MET A 522 -11.66 5.29 -10.82
CA MET A 522 -12.30 5.18 -9.49
C MET A 522 -13.61 5.98 -9.41
N ASP A 523 -13.83 6.98 -10.25
CA ASP A 523 -15.13 7.60 -10.54
C ASP A 523 -16.23 6.57 -10.89
N HIS A 524 -15.82 5.40 -11.41
CA HIS A 524 -16.71 4.29 -11.74
C HIS A 524 -16.84 3.24 -10.62
N VAL A 525 -16.25 3.49 -9.45
CA VAL A 525 -16.29 2.64 -8.26
C VAL A 525 -17.12 3.32 -7.16
N PRO A 526 -18.42 2.95 -6.99
CA PRO A 526 -19.31 3.54 -5.99
C PRO A 526 -19.06 2.98 -4.57
N GLU A 527 -17.82 3.06 -4.11
CA GLU A 527 -17.34 2.64 -2.79
C GLU A 527 -16.07 3.41 -2.43
N ILE A 528 -15.93 3.82 -1.17
CA ILE A 528 -14.63 4.28 -0.65
C ILE A 528 -13.73 3.08 -0.42
N LEU A 529 -12.66 3.00 -1.20
CA LEU A 529 -11.55 2.07 -1.01
C LEU A 529 -10.45 2.81 -0.25
N ALA A 530 -10.38 2.55 1.06
CA ALA A 530 -9.48 3.24 2.00
C ALA A 530 -8.01 3.15 1.54
N GLY A 531 -7.34 4.31 1.36
CA GLY A 531 -5.97 4.39 0.86
C GLY A 531 -5.81 4.27 -0.66
N ILE A 532 -6.87 3.91 -1.39
CA ILE A 532 -6.89 3.86 -2.86
C ILE A 532 -7.49 5.16 -3.38
N ASN A 533 -8.82 5.29 -3.40
CA ASN A 533 -9.54 6.49 -3.82
C ASN A 533 -9.77 7.50 -2.67
N THR A 534 -9.02 7.34 -1.58
CA THR A 534 -9.00 8.24 -0.41
C THR A 534 -7.60 8.27 0.20
N LEU A 535 -7.26 9.39 0.84
CA LEU A 535 -5.95 9.60 1.46
C LEU A 535 -5.81 8.82 2.78
N GLN A 536 -4.64 8.21 2.98
CA GLN A 536 -4.21 7.68 4.27
C GLN A 536 -2.98 8.42 4.81
N VAL A 537 -2.93 8.59 6.14
CA VAL A 537 -1.77 9.11 6.86
C VAL A 537 -0.95 7.95 7.43
N TYR A 538 0.38 8.11 7.38
CA TYR A 538 1.36 7.15 7.85
C TYR A 538 2.31 7.86 8.82
N ALA A 539 2.22 7.53 10.10
CA ALA A 539 3.03 8.12 11.15
C ALA A 539 4.17 7.18 11.55
N LYS A 540 5.39 7.56 11.17
CA LYS A 540 6.58 6.72 11.17
C LYS A 540 7.61 7.23 12.18
N VAL A 541 8.14 6.33 13.00
CA VAL A 541 9.33 6.58 13.85
C VAL A 541 10.56 5.93 13.19
N PRO A 542 11.81 6.25 13.58
CA PRO A 542 12.98 5.70 12.91
C PRO A 542 13.00 4.16 12.98
N GLY A 543 13.30 3.52 11.85
CA GLY A 543 13.37 2.07 11.68
C GLY A 543 12.07 1.38 11.26
N VAL A 544 10.92 2.07 11.18
CA VAL A 544 9.69 1.41 10.68
C VAL A 544 9.77 1.11 9.20
N LYS A 545 9.28 -0.06 8.80
CA LYS A 545 9.36 -0.62 7.45
C LYS A 545 7.97 -0.84 6.85
N THR A 546 7.74 -0.28 5.65
CA THR A 546 6.72 -0.76 4.71
C THR A 546 7.38 -1.84 3.84
N TYR A 547 6.88 -3.08 3.90
CA TYR A 547 7.46 -4.22 3.19
C TYR A 547 7.25 -4.14 1.66
N PRO A 548 8.01 -4.92 0.86
CA PRO A 548 7.91 -4.95 -0.59
C PRO A 548 6.52 -5.32 -1.08
N HIS A 549 5.96 -4.47 -1.93
CA HIS A 549 4.68 -4.70 -2.58
C HIS A 549 4.63 -4.01 -3.96
N ILE A 550 3.67 -4.45 -4.77
CA ILE A 550 3.03 -3.60 -5.78
C ILE A 550 1.79 -2.97 -5.16
N GLU A 551 1.36 -1.85 -5.74
CA GLU A 551 0.08 -1.24 -5.41
C GLU A 551 -1.11 -2.13 -5.76
N ASN A 552 -2.25 -1.92 -5.09
CA ASN A 552 -3.45 -2.71 -5.33
C ASN A 552 -3.91 -2.58 -6.79
N GLY A 553 -3.93 -3.68 -7.55
CA GLY A 553 -4.23 -3.65 -8.98
C GLY A 553 -3.13 -3.02 -9.86
N SER A 554 -1.90 -2.88 -9.35
CA SER A 554 -0.83 -2.11 -10.01
C SER A 554 -1.24 -0.68 -10.38
N LEU A 555 -2.04 -0.04 -9.52
CA LEU A 555 -2.38 1.38 -9.66
C LEU A 555 -1.13 2.27 -9.53
N GLU A 556 -1.20 3.46 -10.11
CA GLU A 556 -0.27 4.56 -9.81
C GLU A 556 -0.39 4.95 -8.32
N SER A 557 0.63 5.57 -7.74
CA SER A 557 0.62 5.97 -6.32
C SER A 557 1.41 7.24 -6.06
N VAL A 558 0.93 8.03 -5.10
CA VAL A 558 1.53 9.31 -4.70
C VAL A 558 1.74 9.29 -3.19
N ASN A 559 2.96 9.58 -2.75
CA ASN A 559 3.33 9.72 -1.34
C ASN A 559 4.04 11.04 -1.11
N VAL A 560 3.55 11.85 -0.15
CA VAL A 560 4.19 13.10 0.26
C VAL A 560 4.75 12.94 1.66
N ASN A 561 6.04 13.24 1.85
CA ASN A 561 6.64 13.34 3.17
C ASN A 561 6.39 14.74 3.75
N LEU A 562 5.70 14.83 4.90
CA LEU A 562 5.43 16.11 5.58
C LEU A 562 6.51 16.46 6.62
N GLY A 563 7.53 15.62 6.75
CA GLY A 563 8.67 15.77 7.66
C GLY A 563 8.34 15.39 9.11
N PRO A 564 9.24 15.73 10.06
CA PRO A 564 10.55 16.37 9.83
C PRO A 564 11.65 15.41 9.33
N GLY A 565 11.46 14.10 9.44
CA GLY A 565 12.47 13.08 9.12
C GLY A 565 12.42 12.58 7.68
N ASN A 566 13.50 11.87 7.32
CA ASN A 566 13.67 11.23 6.01
C ASN A 566 13.07 9.81 5.97
N SER A 567 12.66 9.36 4.78
CA SER A 567 12.47 7.93 4.48
C SER A 567 13.42 7.49 3.36
N VAL A 568 13.97 6.29 3.47
CA VAL A 568 14.70 5.62 2.38
C VAL A 568 13.69 4.81 1.57
N TRP A 569 13.71 5.03 0.27
CA TRP A 569 12.90 4.29 -0.69
C TRP A 569 13.77 3.34 -1.50
N TYR A 570 13.15 2.21 -1.80
CA TYR A 570 13.66 1.19 -2.69
C TYR A 570 12.59 0.87 -3.73
N SER A 571 13.02 0.63 -4.97
CA SER A 571 12.14 0.08 -6.00
C SER A 571 12.87 -0.78 -7.02
N VAL A 572 12.09 -1.68 -7.62
CA VAL A 572 12.46 -2.57 -8.72
C VAL A 572 11.42 -2.33 -9.82
N PRO A 573 11.84 -1.86 -11.01
CA PRO A 573 10.92 -1.61 -12.12
C PRO A 573 10.12 -2.84 -12.55
N LEU A 574 8.95 -2.61 -13.16
CA LEU A 574 7.96 -3.64 -13.52
C LEU A 574 8.57 -4.79 -14.33
N GLU A 575 9.50 -4.52 -15.25
CA GLU A 575 10.16 -5.52 -16.09
C GLU A 575 11.08 -6.49 -15.31
N TYR A 576 11.39 -6.19 -14.05
CA TYR A 576 12.12 -7.09 -13.13
C TYR A 576 11.22 -7.64 -12.01
N SER A 577 9.92 -7.32 -12.00
CA SER A 577 8.99 -7.72 -10.92
C SER A 577 8.90 -9.25 -10.75
N ALA A 578 8.80 -10.01 -11.84
CA ALA A 578 8.80 -11.47 -11.77
C ALA A 578 10.12 -12.04 -11.23
N LYS A 579 11.28 -11.53 -11.68
CA LYS A 579 12.62 -11.92 -11.17
C LYS A 579 12.73 -11.70 -9.64
N LEU A 580 12.16 -10.61 -9.12
CA LEU A 580 12.10 -10.34 -7.67
C LEU A 580 11.15 -11.30 -6.93
N GLN A 581 9.98 -11.60 -7.49
CA GLN A 581 9.03 -12.55 -6.89
C GLN A 581 9.56 -13.99 -6.89
N GLU A 582 10.32 -14.39 -7.92
CA GLU A 582 11.07 -15.65 -7.97
C GLU A 582 12.09 -15.72 -6.83
N LEU A 583 13.00 -14.74 -6.73
CA LEU A 583 14.04 -14.69 -5.70
C LEU A 583 13.45 -14.65 -4.28
N ALA A 584 12.40 -13.85 -4.06
CA ALA A 584 11.67 -13.84 -2.80
C ALA A 584 11.03 -15.21 -2.49
N SER A 585 10.51 -15.90 -3.51
CA SER A 585 9.95 -17.24 -3.38
C SER A 585 11.02 -18.30 -3.09
N GLU A 586 12.22 -18.24 -3.67
CA GLU A 586 13.34 -19.13 -3.36
C GLU A 586 13.62 -19.17 -1.84
N LYS A 587 13.44 -18.04 -1.14
CA LYS A 587 13.66 -17.86 0.32
C LYS A 587 12.46 -18.30 1.19
N MET A 588 11.37 -18.81 0.60
CA MET A 588 10.13 -19.23 1.29
C MET A 588 9.92 -20.75 1.33
N SER A 589 9.23 -21.27 2.36
CA SER A 589 8.71 -22.65 2.35
C SER A 589 7.53 -22.83 1.39
N SER A 590 7.23 -24.07 1.01
CA SER A 590 6.11 -24.40 0.10
C SER A 590 4.77 -23.81 0.59
N ARG A 591 4.51 -23.85 1.90
CA ARG A 591 3.32 -23.24 2.50
C ARG A 591 3.30 -21.72 2.32
N GLU A 592 4.44 -21.06 2.48
CA GLU A 592 4.56 -19.60 2.32
C GLU A 592 4.41 -19.20 0.84
N LYS A 593 4.87 -20.03 -0.11
CA LYS A 593 4.67 -19.87 -1.56
C LYS A 593 3.19 -19.99 -2.00
N GLU A 594 2.36 -20.69 -1.23
CA GLU A 594 0.90 -20.75 -1.41
C GLU A 594 0.18 -19.54 -0.82
N GLU A 595 0.83 -18.78 0.07
CA GLU A 595 0.28 -17.62 0.77
C GLU A 595 1.14 -16.36 0.54
N PHE A 596 1.81 -16.25 -0.62
CA PHE A 596 2.91 -15.31 -0.92
C PHE A 596 2.62 -13.86 -0.51
N PHE A 597 1.49 -13.31 -0.95
CA PHE A 597 1.07 -11.93 -0.66
C PHE A 597 0.74 -11.66 0.82
N LYS A 598 0.68 -12.68 1.67
CA LYS A 598 0.53 -12.54 3.13
C LYS A 598 1.89 -12.54 3.86
N GLN A 599 3.00 -12.70 3.15
CA GLN A 599 4.33 -12.87 3.72
C GLN A 599 5.14 -11.57 3.67
N GLY A 600 5.47 -10.99 4.83
CA GLY A 600 6.43 -9.89 4.91
C GLY A 600 7.85 -10.35 4.56
N TYR A 601 8.58 -9.59 3.75
CA TYR A 601 9.99 -9.85 3.48
C TYR A 601 10.78 -8.54 3.36
N TRP A 602 12.11 -8.65 3.26
CA TRP A 602 13.02 -7.53 3.02
C TRP A 602 14.12 -8.00 2.06
N PRO A 603 14.23 -7.47 0.83
CA PRO A 603 15.15 -7.98 -0.17
C PRO A 603 16.58 -7.57 0.17
N ASN A 604 17.52 -8.51 0.07
CA ASN A 604 18.92 -8.18 0.21
C ASN A 604 19.45 -7.51 -1.08
N GLU A 605 19.98 -6.28 -0.96
CA GLU A 605 20.47 -5.48 -2.09
C GLU A 605 21.55 -6.22 -2.92
N GLU A 606 22.47 -6.92 -2.26
CA GLU A 606 23.57 -7.62 -2.93
C GLU A 606 23.11 -8.89 -3.64
N GLU A 607 22.21 -9.67 -3.03
CA GLU A 607 21.62 -10.84 -3.69
C GLU A 607 20.75 -10.45 -4.90
N CYS A 608 19.93 -9.39 -4.79
CA CYS A 608 19.13 -8.89 -5.92
C CYS A 608 20.05 -8.51 -7.10
N ILE A 609 21.08 -7.72 -6.84
CA ILE A 609 22.06 -7.31 -7.86
C ILE A 609 22.81 -8.51 -8.44
N SER A 610 23.15 -9.52 -7.62
CA SER A 610 23.79 -10.76 -8.10
C SER A 610 22.89 -11.59 -9.03
N ARG A 611 21.56 -11.49 -8.87
CA ARG A 611 20.55 -12.18 -9.69
C ARG A 611 20.15 -11.37 -10.94
N GLY A 612 20.76 -10.21 -11.19
CA GLY A 612 20.42 -9.32 -12.30
C GLY A 612 19.14 -8.52 -12.08
N ILE A 613 18.79 -8.24 -10.83
CA ILE A 613 17.67 -7.36 -10.45
C ILE A 613 18.25 -5.99 -10.07
N PRO A 614 17.99 -4.93 -10.83
CA PRO A 614 18.48 -3.58 -10.53
C PRO A 614 17.70 -2.96 -9.37
N ILE A 615 18.39 -2.16 -8.55
CA ILE A 615 17.79 -1.48 -7.39
C ILE A 615 17.81 0.04 -7.60
N GLN A 616 16.64 0.66 -7.66
CA GLN A 616 16.48 2.10 -7.47
C GLN A 616 16.45 2.37 -5.95
N LYS A 617 17.42 3.11 -5.42
CA LYS A 617 17.52 3.45 -3.98
C LYS A 617 17.74 4.95 -3.81
N PHE A 618 16.94 5.59 -2.95
CA PHE A 618 17.00 7.04 -2.73
C PHE A 618 16.47 7.45 -1.34
N ILE A 619 16.64 8.73 -1.01
CA ILE A 619 16.05 9.37 0.17
C ILE A 619 14.92 10.28 -0.28
N GLN A 620 13.75 10.14 0.34
CA GLN A 620 12.67 11.12 0.34
C GLN A 620 12.84 11.99 1.60
N ARG A 621 13.22 13.26 1.38
CA ARG A 621 13.34 14.32 2.39
C ARG A 621 11.94 14.84 2.78
N PRO A 622 11.80 15.74 3.77
CA PRO A 622 10.58 16.53 3.92
C PRO A 622 10.20 17.24 2.62
N PHE A 623 8.91 17.35 2.35
CA PHE A 623 8.26 17.99 1.20
C PHE A 623 8.43 17.31 -0.16
N ASP A 624 9.43 16.43 -0.32
CA ASP A 624 9.56 15.52 -1.45
C ASP A 624 8.26 14.70 -1.65
N THR A 625 7.66 14.84 -2.83
CA THR A 625 6.57 13.96 -3.28
C THR A 625 7.14 12.85 -4.14
N VAL A 626 6.98 11.60 -3.71
CA VAL A 626 7.28 10.42 -4.52
C VAL A 626 6.05 10.05 -5.32
N TYR A 627 6.21 9.91 -6.63
CA TYR A 627 5.23 9.24 -7.49
C TYR A 627 5.78 7.86 -7.88
N VAL A 628 4.94 6.84 -7.77
CA VAL A 628 5.22 5.45 -8.16
C VAL A 628 4.34 5.09 -9.35
N GLY A 629 4.98 4.64 -10.43
CA GLY A 629 4.31 4.23 -11.66
C GLY A 629 3.75 2.81 -11.59
N VAL A 630 2.78 2.57 -12.47
CA VAL A 630 2.06 1.30 -12.68
C VAL A 630 2.97 0.06 -12.52
N GLY A 631 2.65 -0.77 -11.53
CA GLY A 631 3.29 -2.08 -11.31
C GLY A 631 4.71 -2.06 -10.75
N THR A 632 5.25 -0.90 -10.37
CA THR A 632 6.59 -0.80 -9.77
C THR A 632 6.62 -1.42 -8.38
N TYR A 633 7.50 -2.41 -8.19
CA TYR A 633 7.67 -3.06 -6.89
C TYR A 633 8.49 -2.14 -5.98
N HIS A 634 8.02 -1.85 -4.76
CA HIS A 634 8.70 -0.88 -3.89
C HIS A 634 8.59 -1.19 -2.39
N TRP A 635 9.56 -0.70 -1.62
CA TRP A 635 9.60 -0.79 -0.15
C TRP A 635 10.25 0.44 0.48
N VAL A 636 9.91 0.72 1.74
CA VAL A 636 10.27 1.99 2.40
C VAL A 636 10.68 1.75 3.85
N VAL A 637 11.73 2.42 4.32
CA VAL A 637 12.10 2.48 5.74
C VAL A 637 12.29 3.92 6.20
N ALA A 638 11.69 4.29 7.33
CA ALA A 638 11.91 5.60 7.92
C ALA A 638 13.29 5.67 8.58
N THR A 639 14.07 6.71 8.27
CA THR A 639 15.34 7.01 8.98
C THR A 639 15.19 8.16 9.97
N GLY A 640 14.00 8.76 10.06
CA GLY A 640 13.63 9.69 11.11
C GLY A 640 12.14 9.63 11.49
N PHE A 641 11.73 10.47 12.43
CA PHE A 641 10.31 10.74 12.71
C PHE A 641 9.67 11.45 11.53
N THR A 642 8.72 10.83 10.84
CA THR A 642 8.03 11.43 9.68
C THR A 642 6.54 11.12 9.67
N ILE A 643 5.74 12.15 9.38
CA ILE A 643 4.35 11.97 8.93
C ILE A 643 4.36 11.98 7.41
N GLN A 644 3.79 10.96 6.79
CA GLN A 644 3.56 10.91 5.35
C GLN A 644 2.07 10.79 5.03
N ILE A 645 1.69 11.24 3.85
CA ILE A 645 0.34 11.04 3.29
C ILE A 645 0.46 10.34 1.95
N ALA A 646 -0.38 9.33 1.70
CA ALA A 646 -0.37 8.61 0.43
C ALA A 646 -1.75 8.09 0.00
N TRP A 647 -1.89 7.85 -1.30
CA TRP A 647 -3.08 7.35 -1.98
C TRP A 647 -2.71 6.79 -3.37
N ASN A 648 -3.58 5.96 -3.95
CA ASN A 648 -3.44 5.55 -5.34
C ASN A 648 -4.03 6.58 -6.32
N VAL A 649 -3.56 6.55 -7.56
CA VAL A 649 -4.18 7.21 -8.71
C VAL A 649 -4.55 6.12 -9.72
N ALA A 650 -5.70 6.28 -10.38
CA ALA A 650 -6.21 5.30 -11.34
C ALA A 650 -6.47 5.96 -12.70
N SER A 651 -5.41 6.41 -13.38
CA SER A 651 -5.52 7.10 -14.66
C SER A 651 -6.40 6.34 -15.67
N LYS A 652 -7.42 7.03 -16.21
CA LYS A 652 -8.27 6.53 -17.31
C LYS A 652 -7.47 6.48 -18.62
N CYS A 653 -6.71 5.42 -18.79
CA CYS A 653 -5.95 5.07 -19.99
C CYS A 653 -5.87 3.55 -20.14
N PHE A 654 -5.56 3.06 -21.34
CA PHE A 654 -5.39 1.63 -21.61
C PHE A 654 -4.44 0.94 -20.61
N ARG A 655 -3.22 1.48 -20.43
CA ARG A 655 -2.14 0.84 -19.64
C ARG A 655 -2.55 0.56 -18.21
N GLN A 656 -3.28 1.49 -17.57
CA GLN A 656 -3.70 1.33 -16.19
C GLN A 656 -4.76 0.24 -16.04
N LEU A 657 -5.78 0.22 -16.92
CA LEU A 657 -6.82 -0.81 -16.87
C LEU A 657 -6.26 -2.19 -17.25
N ALA A 658 -5.34 -2.26 -18.22
CA ALA A 658 -4.64 -3.47 -18.59
C ALA A 658 -3.86 -4.06 -17.40
N MET A 659 -3.11 -3.22 -16.68
CA MET A 659 -2.35 -3.67 -15.51
C MET A 659 -3.24 -4.01 -14.30
N VAL A 660 -4.43 -3.41 -14.16
CA VAL A 660 -5.46 -3.85 -13.21
C VAL A 660 -5.96 -5.26 -13.55
N ALA A 661 -6.24 -5.55 -14.83
CA ALA A 661 -6.64 -6.88 -15.29
C ALA A 661 -5.54 -7.93 -15.06
N ILE A 662 -4.29 -7.62 -15.46
CA ILE A 662 -3.12 -8.50 -15.29
C ILE A 662 -2.85 -8.79 -13.81
N THR A 663 -2.96 -7.77 -12.93
CA THR A 663 -2.73 -7.94 -11.49
C THR A 663 -3.82 -8.78 -10.83
N HIS A 664 -5.08 -8.65 -11.26
CA HIS A 664 -6.18 -9.48 -10.78
C HIS A 664 -5.98 -10.96 -11.13
N ASP A 665 -5.63 -11.27 -12.37
CA ASP A 665 -5.34 -12.66 -12.79
C ASP A 665 -4.11 -13.23 -12.08
N HIS A 666 -3.07 -12.42 -11.89
CA HIS A 666 -1.89 -12.76 -11.10
C HIS A 666 -2.23 -13.04 -9.61
N TYR A 667 -3.16 -12.29 -9.03
CA TYR A 667 -3.68 -12.55 -7.68
C TYR A 667 -4.52 -13.84 -7.63
N LEU A 668 -5.39 -14.10 -8.61
CA LEU A 668 -6.14 -15.36 -8.71
C LEU A 668 -5.22 -16.58 -8.78
N ALA A 669 -4.18 -16.53 -9.63
CA ALA A 669 -3.15 -17.58 -9.73
C ALA A 669 -2.36 -17.80 -8.41
N ASN A 670 -2.34 -16.80 -7.54
CA ASN A 670 -1.72 -16.83 -6.21
C ASN A 670 -2.72 -17.04 -5.05
N LYS A 671 -3.99 -17.39 -5.34
CA LYS A 671 -5.07 -17.57 -4.33
C LYS A 671 -5.25 -16.33 -3.44
N TYR A 672 -5.01 -15.14 -3.99
CA TYR A 672 -5.16 -13.85 -3.33
C TYR A 672 -6.35 -13.08 -3.91
N THR A 673 -6.89 -12.14 -3.14
CA THR A 673 -8.15 -11.44 -3.45
C THR A 673 -7.84 -10.01 -3.88
N SER A 674 -8.24 -9.63 -5.09
CA SER A 674 -8.17 -8.23 -5.55
C SER A 674 -9.14 -7.35 -4.77
N LEU A 675 -8.70 -6.16 -4.35
CA LEU A 675 -9.56 -5.13 -3.79
C LEU A 675 -10.31 -4.33 -4.87
N ILE A 676 -9.82 -4.35 -6.12
CA ILE A 676 -10.35 -3.52 -7.21
C ILE A 676 -11.62 -4.18 -7.80
N PRO A 677 -12.79 -3.51 -7.75
CA PRO A 677 -14.05 -4.07 -8.21
C PRO A 677 -14.20 -3.92 -9.74
N ILE A 678 -13.40 -4.70 -10.48
CA ILE A 678 -13.26 -4.59 -11.95
C ILE A 678 -14.60 -4.65 -12.68
N GLU A 679 -15.45 -5.65 -12.40
CA GLU A 679 -16.74 -5.79 -13.09
C GLU A 679 -17.67 -4.59 -12.83
N PRO A 680 -17.96 -4.19 -11.57
CA PRO A 680 -18.66 -2.93 -11.30
C PRO A 680 -18.07 -1.72 -12.04
N MET A 681 -16.75 -1.59 -12.07
CA MET A 681 -16.04 -0.47 -12.71
C MET A 681 -16.31 -0.42 -14.23
N ILE A 682 -16.03 -1.50 -14.97
CA ILE A 682 -16.19 -1.52 -16.44
C ILE A 682 -17.66 -1.42 -16.88
N TRP A 683 -18.60 -2.03 -16.14
CA TRP A 683 -20.03 -1.88 -16.44
C TRP A 683 -20.54 -0.46 -16.11
N ASN A 684 -19.98 0.20 -15.09
CA ASN A 684 -20.27 1.59 -14.79
C ASN A 684 -19.70 2.56 -15.84
N MET A 685 -18.52 2.28 -16.42
CA MET A 685 -17.97 3.06 -17.54
C MET A 685 -18.95 3.11 -18.73
N VAL A 686 -19.44 1.95 -19.18
CA VAL A 686 -20.42 1.87 -20.28
C VAL A 686 -21.74 2.53 -19.91
N ARG A 687 -22.30 2.22 -18.73
CA ARG A 687 -23.57 2.80 -18.27
C ARG A 687 -23.51 4.33 -18.18
N ASN A 688 -22.36 4.88 -17.74
CA ASN A 688 -22.14 6.31 -17.63
C ASN A 688 -21.75 6.97 -18.97
N LYS A 689 -21.60 6.20 -20.05
CA LYS A 689 -21.11 6.62 -21.37
C LYS A 689 -19.76 7.34 -21.31
N THR A 690 -18.82 6.78 -20.55
CA THR A 690 -17.48 7.35 -20.37
C THR A 690 -16.75 7.47 -21.70
N ASP A 691 -16.34 8.69 -22.04
CA ASP A 691 -15.46 8.98 -23.17
C ASP A 691 -14.09 8.29 -22.98
N ILE A 692 -13.67 7.48 -23.95
CA ILE A 692 -12.44 6.68 -23.95
C ILE A 692 -11.93 6.46 -25.38
N ASP A 693 -10.60 6.44 -25.54
CA ASP A 693 -9.93 6.10 -26.80
C ASP A 693 -10.22 4.65 -27.25
N ASP A 694 -10.08 4.37 -28.55
CA ASP A 694 -10.45 3.06 -29.11
C ASP A 694 -9.62 1.89 -28.60
N LYS A 695 -8.38 2.11 -28.13
CA LYS A 695 -7.54 1.07 -27.54
C LYS A 695 -8.06 0.66 -26.15
N LEU A 696 -8.39 1.66 -25.31
CA LEU A 696 -9.08 1.44 -24.03
C LEU A 696 -10.51 0.88 -24.25
N LYS A 697 -11.19 1.29 -25.32
CA LYS A 697 -12.52 0.78 -25.70
C LYS A 697 -12.49 -0.69 -26.10
N ARG A 698 -11.49 -1.12 -26.90
CA ARG A 698 -11.26 -2.54 -27.25
C ARG A 698 -10.98 -3.38 -26.01
N LEU A 699 -10.17 -2.89 -25.07
CA LEU A 699 -9.95 -3.54 -23.77
C LEU A 699 -11.26 -3.70 -22.98
N VAL A 700 -11.99 -2.60 -22.78
CA VAL A 700 -13.27 -2.60 -22.05
C VAL A 700 -14.26 -3.58 -22.70
N LYS A 701 -14.41 -3.58 -24.03
CA LYS A 701 -15.25 -4.54 -24.78
C LYS A 701 -14.85 -6.00 -24.51
N GLY A 702 -13.55 -6.31 -24.51
CA GLY A 702 -13.03 -7.64 -24.19
C GLY A 702 -13.31 -8.09 -22.74
N MET A 703 -13.13 -7.19 -21.77
CA MET A 703 -13.43 -7.47 -20.36
C MET A 703 -14.93 -7.65 -20.10
N LEU A 704 -15.78 -6.88 -20.78
CA LEU A 704 -17.23 -7.01 -20.72
C LEU A 704 -17.73 -8.32 -21.35
N CYS A 705 -17.10 -8.78 -22.44
CA CYS A 705 -17.41 -10.07 -23.07
C CYS A 705 -17.25 -11.23 -22.05
N ARG A 706 -16.13 -11.24 -21.32
CA ARG A 706 -15.83 -12.22 -20.26
C ARG A 706 -16.82 -12.14 -19.10
N SER A 707 -17.11 -10.94 -18.61
CA SER A 707 -18.07 -10.71 -17.53
C SER A 707 -19.50 -11.12 -17.91
N LEU A 708 -19.94 -10.81 -19.14
CA LEU A 708 -21.26 -11.20 -19.66
C LEU A 708 -21.39 -12.73 -19.78
N ALA A 709 -20.35 -13.40 -20.28
CA ALA A 709 -20.31 -14.85 -20.34
C ALA A 709 -20.31 -15.51 -18.95
N ASN A 710 -19.57 -14.95 -17.99
CA ASN A 710 -19.60 -15.45 -16.61
C ASN A 710 -20.99 -15.26 -15.98
N CYS A 711 -21.62 -14.10 -16.15
CA CYS A 711 -23.01 -13.85 -15.72
C CYS A 711 -23.99 -14.88 -16.32
N LYS A 712 -23.81 -15.31 -17.57
CA LYS A 712 -24.64 -16.37 -18.17
C LYS A 712 -24.37 -17.75 -17.56
N PHE A 713 -23.10 -18.09 -17.29
CA PHE A 713 -22.74 -19.35 -16.61
C PHE A 713 -23.29 -19.40 -15.17
N GLU A 714 -23.27 -18.29 -14.43
CA GLU A 714 -23.90 -18.18 -13.11
C GLU A 714 -25.42 -18.33 -13.16
N ILE A 715 -26.07 -17.72 -14.16
CA ILE A 715 -27.51 -17.89 -14.42
C ILE A 715 -27.85 -19.36 -14.68
N ASP A 716 -27.09 -20.04 -15.55
CA ASP A 716 -27.29 -21.45 -15.89
C ASP A 716 -27.03 -22.38 -14.70
N TYR A 717 -26.05 -22.04 -13.85
CA TYR A 717 -25.78 -22.79 -12.62
C TYR A 717 -26.94 -22.67 -11.63
N VAL A 718 -27.52 -21.48 -11.48
CA VAL A 718 -28.69 -21.22 -10.63
C VAL A 718 -29.92 -21.97 -11.13
N GLU A 719 -30.15 -21.96 -12.45
CA GLU A 719 -31.29 -22.63 -13.07
C GLU A 719 -31.14 -24.17 -13.04
N LYS A 720 -29.95 -24.71 -13.33
CA LYS A 720 -29.65 -26.16 -13.24
C LYS A 720 -29.88 -26.75 -11.84
N HIS A 721 -29.71 -25.95 -10.79
CA HIS A 721 -29.93 -26.37 -9.40
C HIS A 721 -31.32 -25.96 -8.86
N ASN A 722 -32.21 -25.40 -9.69
CA ASN A 722 -33.54 -24.92 -9.31
C ASN A 722 -33.52 -23.88 -8.16
N ILE A 723 -32.45 -23.08 -8.06
CA ILE A 723 -32.26 -22.11 -6.97
C ILE A 723 -33.13 -20.87 -7.22
N ARG A 724 -33.81 -20.40 -6.17
CA ARG A 724 -34.70 -19.23 -6.22
C ARG A 724 -33.92 -17.94 -6.55
N LYS A 725 -34.17 -17.38 -7.74
CA LYS A 725 -33.61 -16.11 -8.22
C LYS A 725 -34.61 -14.96 -8.09
N VAL A 726 -34.18 -13.82 -7.54
CA VAL A 726 -35.06 -12.66 -7.24
C VAL A 726 -34.38 -11.35 -7.68
N PRO A 727 -35.07 -10.43 -8.40
CA PRO A 727 -34.50 -9.11 -8.71
C PRO A 727 -34.21 -8.29 -7.45
N ILE A 728 -33.06 -7.62 -7.41
CA ILE A 728 -32.68 -6.78 -6.27
C ILE A 728 -33.63 -5.58 -6.13
N GLN A 729 -33.95 -5.21 -4.89
CA GLN A 729 -34.69 -3.99 -4.55
C GLN A 729 -33.97 -3.25 -3.42
N LYS A 730 -34.10 -1.92 -3.36
CA LYS A 730 -33.46 -1.07 -2.33
C LYS A 730 -33.75 -1.52 -0.89
N THR A 731 -34.94 -2.09 -0.66
CA THR A 731 -35.43 -2.63 0.62
C THR A 731 -34.55 -3.75 1.22
N HIS A 732 -33.77 -4.46 0.41
CA HIS A 732 -32.88 -5.53 0.90
C HIS A 732 -31.60 -5.00 1.57
N GLY A 733 -31.23 -3.73 1.34
CA GLY A 733 -30.11 -3.07 2.02
C GLY A 733 -28.70 -3.50 1.57
N PHE A 734 -28.56 -4.21 0.45
CA PHE A 734 -27.27 -4.53 -0.17
C PHE A 734 -26.50 -3.27 -0.59
N ALA A 735 -25.17 -3.32 -0.45
CA ALA A 735 -24.24 -2.28 -0.86
C ALA A 735 -24.15 -2.14 -2.40
N PRO A 736 -23.55 -1.07 -2.94
CA PRO A 736 -23.30 -0.91 -4.38
C PRO A 736 -22.39 -2.00 -4.95
N ILE A 737 -21.37 -2.39 -4.17
CA ILE A 737 -20.41 -3.47 -4.41
C ILE A 737 -20.54 -4.44 -3.24
N GLU A 738 -20.63 -5.74 -3.51
CA GLU A 738 -20.78 -6.79 -2.50
C GLU A 738 -19.57 -7.73 -2.51
N ARG A 739 -19.27 -8.33 -1.35
CA ARG A 739 -18.13 -9.24 -1.16
C ARG A 739 -18.57 -10.54 -0.50
N CYS A 740 -17.91 -11.64 -0.83
CA CYS A 740 -18.21 -12.94 -0.23
C CYS A 740 -17.80 -12.97 1.24
N HIS A 741 -18.77 -13.18 2.14
CA HIS A 741 -18.60 -13.27 3.60
C HIS A 741 -17.49 -14.26 4.08
N LYS A 742 -17.07 -15.21 3.23
CA LYS A 742 -16.05 -16.23 3.56
C LYS A 742 -14.66 -15.99 2.95
N CYS A 743 -14.55 -15.31 1.81
CA CYS A 743 -13.27 -15.12 1.09
C CYS A 743 -13.02 -13.71 0.56
N ASP A 744 -13.90 -12.76 0.91
CA ASP A 744 -13.88 -11.32 0.62
C ASP A 744 -13.82 -10.92 -0.87
N VAL A 745 -13.88 -11.89 -1.79
CA VAL A 745 -13.88 -11.59 -3.23
C VAL A 745 -15.17 -10.87 -3.63
N ILE A 746 -15.03 -9.87 -4.50
CA ILE A 746 -16.16 -9.14 -5.08
C ILE A 746 -17.12 -10.11 -5.77
N VAL A 747 -18.42 -9.94 -5.52
CA VAL A 747 -19.49 -10.73 -6.14
C VAL A 747 -20.31 -9.79 -7.03
N PHE A 748 -20.19 -9.97 -8.34
CA PHE A 748 -20.88 -9.16 -9.34
C PHE A 748 -22.23 -9.79 -9.73
N ASN A 749 -23.20 -8.93 -10.07
CA ASN A 749 -24.54 -9.25 -10.58
C ASN A 749 -25.41 -10.20 -9.73
N LEU A 750 -25.09 -11.50 -9.64
CA LEU A 750 -25.83 -12.49 -8.86
C LEU A 750 -25.25 -12.63 -7.45
N LEU A 751 -26.10 -12.49 -6.44
CA LEU A 751 -25.70 -12.50 -5.03
C LEU A 751 -26.37 -13.69 -4.30
N PRO A 752 -25.76 -14.89 -4.29
CA PRO A 752 -26.17 -15.99 -3.42
C PRO A 752 -26.12 -15.61 -1.95
N THR A 753 -27.20 -15.88 -1.21
CA THR A 753 -27.26 -15.67 0.25
C THR A 753 -27.56 -16.95 1.02
N ASP A 754 -27.04 -17.03 2.25
CA ASP A 754 -27.54 -17.97 3.26
C ASP A 754 -28.87 -17.48 3.87
N THR A 755 -29.41 -18.25 4.81
CA THR A 755 -30.63 -17.92 5.59
C THR A 755 -30.43 -16.80 6.63
N ARG A 756 -29.27 -16.13 6.63
CA ARG A 756 -28.94 -14.97 7.46
C ARG A 756 -28.52 -13.77 6.59
N PRO A 757 -29.12 -13.64 5.39
CA PRO A 757 -28.70 -12.78 4.28
C PRO A 757 -27.22 -12.44 4.09
N ASN A 758 -26.27 -13.33 4.43
CA ASN A 758 -24.86 -13.13 4.13
C ASN A 758 -24.59 -13.45 2.65
N VAL A 759 -23.93 -12.56 1.90
CA VAL A 759 -23.57 -12.79 0.49
C VAL A 759 -22.36 -13.73 0.36
N TYR A 760 -22.38 -14.64 -0.62
CA TYR A 760 -21.25 -15.50 -0.97
C TYR A 760 -21.08 -15.65 -2.48
N CYS A 761 -19.86 -15.93 -2.93
CA CYS A 761 -19.63 -16.48 -4.27
C CYS A 761 -20.00 -17.98 -4.32
N PHE A 762 -20.35 -18.49 -5.50
CA PHE A 762 -20.75 -19.89 -5.72
C PHE A 762 -19.70 -20.93 -5.28
N GLN A 763 -18.41 -20.57 -5.29
CA GLN A 763 -17.33 -21.40 -4.73
C GLN A 763 -17.43 -21.58 -3.21
N CYS A 764 -17.92 -20.57 -2.49
CA CYS A 764 -17.95 -20.55 -1.04
C CYS A 764 -19.24 -21.12 -0.42
N LEU A 765 -20.38 -20.98 -1.10
CA LEU A 765 -21.69 -21.47 -0.68
C LEU A 765 -22.25 -22.45 -1.73
N LYS A 766 -22.42 -23.72 -1.35
CA LYS A 766 -22.90 -24.79 -2.25
C LYS A 766 -24.43 -24.72 -2.42
N PRO A 767 -24.97 -25.18 -3.58
CA PRO A 767 -26.39 -25.07 -3.96
C PRO A 767 -27.40 -25.29 -2.83
N ASN A 768 -27.32 -26.43 -2.14
CA ASN A 768 -28.26 -26.84 -1.09
C ASN A 768 -28.25 -25.93 0.16
N ASN A 769 -27.30 -24.98 0.25
CA ASN A 769 -27.19 -24.00 1.34
C ASN A 769 -27.54 -22.57 0.89
N ILE A 770 -27.92 -22.36 -0.38
CA ILE A 770 -28.38 -21.07 -0.90
C ILE A 770 -29.89 -20.94 -0.66
N ASP A 771 -30.29 -19.89 0.05
CA ASP A 771 -31.70 -19.57 0.32
C ASP A 771 -32.32 -18.80 -0.88
N VAL A 772 -31.63 -17.74 -1.31
CA VAL A 772 -32.01 -16.88 -2.43
C VAL A 772 -30.75 -16.43 -3.19
N VAL A 773 -30.88 -16.20 -4.50
CA VAL A 773 -29.91 -15.46 -5.30
C VAL A 773 -30.52 -14.14 -5.75
N TYR A 774 -29.97 -13.02 -5.30
CA TYR A 774 -30.43 -11.70 -5.70
C TYR A 774 -29.73 -11.21 -6.98
N GLN A 775 -30.49 -10.82 -7.99
CA GLN A 775 -29.97 -10.38 -9.29
C GLN A 775 -29.99 -8.84 -9.41
N ARG A 776 -28.82 -8.23 -9.59
CA ARG A 776 -28.65 -6.77 -9.71
C ARG A 776 -29.02 -6.23 -11.10
N TYR A 777 -28.69 -6.99 -12.15
CA TYR A 777 -28.98 -6.63 -13.54
C TYR A 777 -29.50 -7.84 -14.32
N SER A 778 -30.59 -7.67 -15.07
CA SER A 778 -31.06 -8.71 -16.00
C SER A 778 -30.03 -8.95 -17.10
N ILE A 779 -29.90 -10.19 -17.59
CA ILE A 779 -28.95 -10.52 -18.65
C ILE A 779 -29.20 -9.68 -19.93
N LYS A 780 -30.47 -9.38 -20.24
CA LYS A 780 -30.85 -8.45 -21.31
C LYS A 780 -30.23 -7.06 -21.09
N LYS A 781 -30.30 -6.50 -19.87
CA LYS A 781 -29.74 -5.15 -19.61
C LYS A 781 -28.21 -5.11 -19.75
N LEU A 782 -27.52 -6.19 -19.39
CA LEU A 782 -26.08 -6.32 -19.66
C LEU A 782 -25.79 -6.50 -21.15
N SER A 783 -26.67 -7.19 -21.88
CA SER A 783 -26.61 -7.31 -23.35
C SER A 783 -26.78 -5.96 -24.04
N ASP A 784 -27.85 -5.23 -23.68
CA ASP A 784 -28.17 -3.89 -24.19
C ASP A 784 -27.00 -2.91 -23.97
N PHE A 785 -26.30 -3.01 -22.84
CA PHE A 785 -25.08 -2.24 -22.59
C PHE A 785 -23.87 -2.72 -23.42
N TYR A 786 -23.61 -4.02 -23.51
CA TYR A 786 -22.48 -4.55 -24.27
C TYR A 786 -22.58 -4.22 -25.78
N ASP A 787 -23.79 -4.36 -26.36
CA ASP A 787 -24.03 -4.07 -27.78
C ASP A 787 -24.01 -2.56 -28.07
N SER A 788 -24.19 -1.70 -27.06
CA SER A 788 -24.02 -0.24 -27.18
C SER A 788 -22.58 0.25 -27.29
N VAL A 789 -21.59 -0.64 -27.04
CA VAL A 789 -20.16 -0.34 -27.21
C VAL A 789 -19.74 -0.73 -28.64
N HIS A 790 -19.68 0.25 -29.53
CA HIS A 790 -19.16 0.08 -30.89
C HIS A 790 -17.64 0.30 -30.91
N LEU A 791 -16.92 -0.60 -31.59
CA LEU A 791 -15.54 -0.40 -32.01
C LEU A 791 -15.55 0.08 -33.48
N TYR A 792 -14.56 0.87 -33.86
CA TYR A 792 -14.35 1.40 -35.21
C TYR A 792 -13.01 0.90 -35.77
#